data_AF-A0A954PI42-F1
#
_entry.id   AF-A0A954PI42-F1
#
_cell.length_a   1.000
_cell.length_b   1.000
_cell.length_c   1.000
_cell.angle_alpha   90.00
_cell.angle_beta   90.00
_cell.angle_gamma   90.00
#
_symmetry.space_group_name_H-M   'P 1'
#
loop_
_entity.id
_entity.type
_entity.pdbx_description
1 polymer ?
#
loop_
_entity_poly.entity_id
_entity_poly.type
_entity_poly.pdbx_seq_one_letter_code
_entity_poly.pdbx_strand_id
1 'polypeptide(L)'
;MNQPTSFKLSQEIVQQLRAVRRLLRQYVLWQGVLRTLLWLLLVFWLGGLIDYFPVTLGSSETPRWLRIALLLLMAAGSGWIFFRGTLARLAVTLHDASLALLIERRYPELNNELVTAVELSSKSASDISNPTAHRAMLQRVHSSVAQHIAVVKPATLFDWQPLWTAGVASGLGLLVTLIAAVSIPDWTGRWARRLFTLADEPWPRQAGLRADGIQLQIPAFSAQLSSERMLVPFENGVARVPNGAAALLQISADTKAPQVPEVCTLFYDSDDGTRGRANLRRVGSPRDGWQQFTLDGPPLDGLSENISIDVVGLDARLRDLTIEVVEPAVIARMRLHCVYPSYLLDSFSARAATETLEYRNGATIPEGTEVTLLGSASSSLSRLEYVVRSAAPDSTPSPAPGVSLDDRSLDIRQATPTGKEFRIPLGKLSANQVVEVRLVDEFGLSADQIPRYVIAVQEDAVPEVNTQLSGIGLAITPNAILPLIGTVTDDHGVADVTVELAVNDSPPLNVPVPLQDTQLETTVDLEKLREQQPLPLAAGATLGLVVSARDHYNLGGQQHTGRGQPMQLAVVTADQLLVMLDRQELELRQRLELIISELEQMHEVLDTLRIELNPPGSARLGRPDFGQRSAGVQLVATNVQPNSSGETRGDQVRRLASLWAQQSILQADKSQQELVSVVARVDNLRMQLVNNRIDSYDRQQRLLTQVHDPLVELLSHPYETLRSSLSELQTATLSGAGAEQAGRSSAALQTVLLQLAAIQASMLDIESFNEIIDLVRGLLEDQEKVLSQTEQEQRQRILDLLR
;
A
#
# COMPACT_ATOMS: atom_id res chain seq x y z
N MET A 1 3.90 70.96 -99.36
CA MET A 1 4.30 69.85 -100.25
C MET A 1 5.67 70.19 -100.81
N ASN A 2 6.71 69.47 -100.41
CA ASN A 2 8.00 69.33 -101.08
C ASN A 2 8.77 68.25 -100.31
N GLN A 3 8.61 67.01 -100.76
CA GLN A 3 9.41 65.91 -100.22
C GLN A 3 10.85 66.08 -100.70
N PRO A 4 11.86 65.97 -99.82
CA PRO A 4 13.24 65.86 -100.27
C PRO A 4 13.38 64.56 -101.08
N THR A 5 13.73 64.67 -102.36
CA THR A 5 14.08 63.52 -103.20
C THR A 5 15.39 62.93 -102.70
N SER A 6 15.33 61.93 -101.83
CA SER A 6 16.51 61.15 -101.46
C SER A 6 16.99 60.35 -102.67
N PHE A 7 18.31 60.34 -102.88
CA PHE A 7 18.93 59.52 -103.92
C PHE A 7 18.78 58.05 -103.55
N LYS A 8 17.96 57.31 -104.31
CA LYS A 8 17.68 55.90 -104.03
C LYS A 8 18.82 55.02 -104.54
N LEU A 9 19.34 54.14 -103.67
CA LEU A 9 20.19 53.01 -104.08
C LEU A 9 19.50 52.14 -105.14
N SER A 10 20.29 51.42 -105.93
CA SER A 10 19.76 50.37 -106.80
C SER A 10 19.03 49.30 -105.98
N GLN A 11 17.97 48.72 -106.56
CA GLN A 11 17.15 47.73 -105.86
C GLN A 11 17.95 46.49 -105.43
N GLU A 12 18.95 46.09 -106.21
CA GLU A 12 19.83 44.95 -105.93
C GLU A 12 20.69 45.16 -104.67
N ILE A 13 21.30 46.35 -104.51
CA ILE A 13 22.13 46.65 -103.32
C ILE A 13 21.24 46.73 -102.06
N VAL A 14 20.05 47.33 -102.17
CA VAL A 14 19.09 47.38 -101.05
C VAL A 14 18.61 45.97 -100.67
N GLN A 15 18.38 45.08 -101.64
CA GLN A 15 17.99 43.69 -101.37
C GLN A 15 19.10 42.93 -100.65
N GLN A 16 20.37 43.09 -101.06
CA GLN A 16 21.52 42.45 -100.41
C GLN A 16 21.76 42.98 -98.99
N LEU A 17 21.71 44.29 -98.77
CA LEU A 17 21.81 44.89 -97.43
C LEU A 17 20.67 44.43 -96.50
N ARG A 18 19.44 44.31 -97.03
CA ARG A 18 18.30 43.74 -96.29
C ARG A 18 18.50 42.26 -96.00
N ALA A 19 19.05 41.49 -96.94
CA ALA A 19 19.33 40.06 -96.75
C ALA A 19 20.37 39.84 -95.64
N VAL A 20 21.48 40.59 -95.65
CA VAL A 20 22.51 40.54 -94.60
C VAL A 20 21.93 40.99 -93.25
N ARG A 21 21.14 42.07 -93.21
CA ARG A 21 20.45 42.53 -91.99
C ARG A 21 19.52 41.45 -91.43
N ARG A 22 18.74 40.78 -92.28
CA ARG A 22 17.82 39.70 -91.88
C ARG A 22 18.60 38.51 -91.33
N LEU A 23 19.67 38.08 -92.00
CA LEU A 23 20.52 36.98 -91.56
C LEU A 23 21.23 37.29 -90.24
N LEU A 24 21.77 38.50 -90.06
CA LEU A 24 22.39 38.92 -88.79
C LEU A 24 21.37 38.88 -87.64
N ARG A 25 20.15 39.40 -87.85
CA ARG A 25 19.09 39.35 -86.85
C ARG A 25 18.64 37.92 -86.54
N GLN A 26 18.52 37.07 -87.55
CA GLN A 26 18.20 35.64 -87.38
C GLN A 26 19.30 34.91 -86.62
N TYR A 27 20.58 35.17 -86.93
CA TYR A 27 21.73 34.59 -86.25
C TYR A 27 21.74 34.97 -84.76
N VAL A 28 21.57 36.26 -84.44
CA VAL A 28 21.49 36.73 -83.05
C VAL A 28 20.29 36.11 -82.32
N LEU A 29 19.13 36.03 -82.97
CA LEU A 29 17.93 35.42 -82.40
C LEU A 29 18.15 33.94 -82.06
N TRP A 30 18.62 33.14 -83.02
CA TRP A 30 18.90 31.72 -82.79
C TRP A 30 19.99 31.50 -81.75
N GLN A 31 21.02 32.35 -81.72
CA GLN A 31 22.07 32.27 -80.71
C GLN A 31 21.52 32.51 -79.30
N GLY A 32 20.61 33.47 -79.12
CA GLY A 32 19.96 33.71 -77.83
C GLY A 32 18.99 32.60 -77.42
N VAL A 33 18.18 32.11 -78.37
CA VAL A 33 17.24 30.99 -78.13
C VAL A 33 17.99 29.72 -77.74
N LEU A 34 19.08 29.37 -78.43
CA LEU A 34 19.86 28.18 -78.10
C LEU A 34 20.56 28.30 -76.73
N ARG A 35 21.12 29.48 -76.40
CA ARG A 35 21.76 29.69 -75.09
C ARG A 35 20.77 29.68 -73.93
N THR A 36 19.58 30.26 -74.11
CA THR A 36 18.52 30.21 -73.10
C THR A 36 18.01 28.79 -72.91
N LEU A 37 17.78 28.06 -74.00
CA LEU A 37 17.42 26.64 -73.94
C LEU A 37 18.47 25.79 -73.20
N LEU A 38 19.75 25.98 -73.52
CA LEU A 38 20.85 25.29 -72.85
C LEU A 38 20.88 25.59 -71.34
N TRP A 39 20.65 26.85 -70.94
CA TRP A 39 20.56 27.24 -69.54
C TRP A 39 19.39 26.56 -68.82
N LEU A 40 18.20 26.55 -69.43
CA LEU A 40 17.02 25.88 -68.88
C LEU A 40 17.28 24.38 -68.66
N LEU A 41 17.85 23.70 -69.65
CA LEU A 41 18.19 22.28 -69.56
C LEU A 41 19.24 22.00 -68.48
N LEU A 42 20.27 22.84 -68.39
CA LEU A 42 21.33 22.69 -67.39
C LEU A 42 20.77 22.83 -65.97
N VAL A 43 20.00 23.88 -65.69
CA VAL A 43 19.42 24.12 -64.35
C VAL A 43 18.40 23.03 -64.00
N PHE A 44 17.59 22.58 -64.97
CA PHE A 44 16.62 21.50 -64.77
C PHE A 44 17.31 20.19 -64.35
N TRP A 45 18.35 19.77 -65.07
CA TRP A 45 19.05 18.51 -64.77
C TRP A 45 19.89 18.59 -63.50
N LEU A 46 20.62 19.69 -63.30
CA LEU A 46 21.44 19.88 -62.11
C LEU A 46 20.57 20.03 -60.85
N GLY A 47 19.45 20.75 -60.96
CA GLY A 47 18.45 20.84 -59.89
C GLY A 47 17.84 19.48 -59.54
N GLY A 48 17.52 18.66 -60.54
CA GLY A 48 16.96 17.32 -60.33
C GLY A 48 17.94 16.38 -59.64
N LEU A 49 19.22 16.44 -60.02
CA LEU A 49 20.29 15.69 -59.33
C LEU A 49 20.47 16.13 -57.89
N ILE A 50 20.44 17.44 -57.62
CA ILE A 50 20.52 18.00 -56.27
C ILE A 50 19.29 17.63 -55.42
N ASP A 51 18.10 17.52 -56.02
CA ASP A 51 16.89 17.10 -55.30
C ASP A 51 16.84 15.60 -55.02
N TYR A 52 17.31 14.77 -55.95
CA TYR A 52 17.19 13.31 -55.86
C TYR A 52 18.33 12.64 -55.09
N PHE A 53 19.59 13.01 -55.36
CA PHE A 53 20.75 12.28 -54.84
C PHE A 53 20.86 12.31 -53.30
N PRO A 54 20.65 13.45 -52.62
CA PRO A 54 20.64 13.46 -51.15
C PRO A 54 19.57 12.54 -50.55
N VAL A 55 18.40 12.43 -51.19
CA VAL A 55 17.31 11.58 -50.72
C VAL A 55 17.66 10.10 -50.86
N THR A 56 18.35 9.70 -51.94
CA THR A 56 18.87 8.33 -52.07
C THR A 56 19.97 7.99 -51.05
N LEU A 57 20.66 9.00 -50.51
CA LEU A 57 21.59 8.87 -49.39
C LEU A 57 20.89 8.99 -48.02
N GLY A 58 19.56 9.01 -48.01
CA GLY A 58 18.73 9.06 -46.82
C GLY A 58 18.45 10.46 -46.27
N SER A 59 18.81 11.55 -46.96
CA SER A 59 18.43 12.91 -46.54
C SER A 59 16.92 13.16 -46.70
N SER A 60 16.41 14.23 -46.08
CA SER A 60 15.03 14.69 -46.30
C SER A 60 14.87 15.29 -47.70
N GLU A 61 13.62 15.33 -48.18
CA GLU A 61 13.24 15.98 -49.43
C GLU A 61 13.67 17.46 -49.44
N THR A 62 13.99 18.01 -50.63
CA THR A 62 14.39 19.42 -50.66
C THR A 62 13.24 20.33 -50.23
N PRO A 63 13.53 21.30 -49.34
CA PRO A 63 12.52 22.22 -48.85
C PRO A 63 12.01 23.10 -50.00
N ARG A 64 10.75 23.53 -49.91
CA ARG A 64 10.07 24.33 -50.95
C ARG A 64 10.87 25.59 -51.34
N TRP A 65 11.49 26.27 -50.37
CA TRP A 65 12.26 27.48 -50.63
C TRP A 65 13.46 27.26 -51.55
N LEU A 66 14.13 26.11 -51.47
CA LEU A 66 15.28 25.79 -52.32
C LEU A 66 14.82 25.57 -53.76
N ARG A 67 13.64 24.96 -53.95
CA ARG A 67 13.01 24.80 -55.27
C ARG A 67 12.53 26.12 -55.84
N ILE A 68 12.00 27.02 -55.01
CA ILE A 68 11.69 28.42 -55.41
C ILE A 68 12.97 29.14 -55.84
N ALA A 69 14.07 29.00 -55.09
CA ALA A 69 15.36 29.59 -55.44
C ALA A 69 15.89 29.04 -56.78
N LEU A 70 15.75 27.73 -57.04
CA LEU A 70 16.09 27.12 -58.33
C LEU A 70 15.22 27.65 -59.47
N LEU A 71 13.91 27.80 -59.27
CA LEU A 71 13.02 28.41 -60.27
C LEU A 71 13.37 29.87 -60.54
N LEU A 72 13.68 30.64 -59.51
CA LEU A 72 14.14 32.03 -59.65
C LEU A 72 15.48 32.10 -60.38
N LEU A 73 16.43 31.21 -60.08
CA LEU A 73 17.70 31.10 -60.81
C LEU A 73 17.46 30.75 -62.29
N MET A 74 16.54 29.81 -62.55
CA MET A 74 16.17 29.40 -63.89
C MET A 74 15.55 30.57 -64.68
N ALA A 75 14.57 31.26 -64.09
CA ALA A 75 13.86 32.38 -64.69
C ALA A 75 14.74 33.63 -64.87
N ALA A 76 15.46 34.04 -63.83
CA ALA A 76 16.34 35.20 -63.86
C ALA A 76 17.53 34.98 -64.81
N GLY A 77 18.13 33.78 -64.80
CA GLY A 77 19.21 33.45 -65.74
C GLY A 77 18.73 33.42 -67.19
N SER A 78 17.56 32.80 -67.45
CA SER A 78 16.94 32.83 -68.78
C SER A 78 16.62 34.26 -69.23
N GLY A 79 16.01 35.07 -68.36
CA GLY A 79 15.70 36.47 -68.62
C GLY A 79 16.95 37.31 -68.89
N TRP A 80 18.01 37.15 -68.11
CA TRP A 80 19.26 37.88 -68.30
C TRP A 80 19.97 37.49 -69.61
N ILE A 81 20.07 36.18 -69.90
CA ILE A 81 20.67 35.69 -71.15
C ILE A 81 19.84 36.16 -72.35
N PHE A 82 18.51 36.08 -72.29
CA PHE A 82 17.64 36.49 -73.38
C PHE A 82 17.67 38.01 -73.59
N PHE A 83 17.57 38.79 -72.52
CA PHE A 83 17.55 40.25 -72.59
C PHE A 83 18.90 40.81 -73.05
N ARG A 84 20.01 40.42 -72.41
CA ARG A 84 21.35 40.93 -72.74
C ARG A 84 21.91 40.31 -74.03
N GLY A 85 21.64 39.03 -74.26
CA GLY A 85 22.17 38.27 -75.40
C GLY A 85 21.38 38.47 -76.69
N THR A 86 20.07 38.71 -76.60
CA THR A 86 19.16 38.74 -77.77
C THR A 86 18.45 40.08 -77.91
N LEU A 87 17.65 40.50 -76.92
CA LEU A 87 16.78 41.68 -77.05
C LEU A 87 17.59 42.98 -77.17
N ALA A 88 18.57 43.17 -76.29
CA ALA A 88 19.47 44.32 -76.33
C ALA A 88 20.27 44.39 -77.63
N ARG A 89 20.65 43.25 -78.20
CA ARG A 89 21.39 43.18 -79.48
C ARG A 89 20.49 43.40 -80.69
N LEU A 90 19.23 42.94 -80.64
CA LEU A 90 18.24 43.15 -81.70
C LEU A 90 17.73 44.59 -81.74
N ALA A 91 17.73 45.28 -80.59
CA ALA A 91 17.32 46.68 -80.46
C ALA A 91 18.36 47.68 -81.02
N VAL A 92 19.59 47.25 -81.31
CA VAL A 92 20.62 48.11 -81.92
C VAL A 92 20.24 48.48 -83.35
N THR A 93 20.29 49.76 -83.67
CA THR A 93 20.06 50.28 -85.02
C THR A 93 21.26 49.99 -85.93
N LEU A 94 21.09 49.01 -86.83
CA LEU A 94 22.09 48.63 -87.82
C LEU A 94 22.03 49.59 -89.02
N HIS A 95 22.89 50.60 -89.03
CA HIS A 95 23.01 51.54 -90.13
C HIS A 95 23.49 50.83 -91.41
N ASP A 96 23.00 51.25 -92.58
CA ASP A 96 23.37 50.61 -93.85
C ASP A 96 24.88 50.70 -94.14
N ALA A 97 25.55 51.77 -93.67
CA ALA A 97 26.99 51.97 -93.84
C ALA A 97 27.85 50.93 -93.08
N SER A 98 27.43 50.51 -91.88
CA SER A 98 28.16 49.48 -91.13
C SER A 98 27.99 48.08 -91.72
N LEU A 99 26.84 47.81 -92.35
CA LEU A 99 26.61 46.59 -93.12
C LEU A 99 27.45 46.57 -94.42
N ALA A 100 27.58 47.72 -95.10
CA ALA A 100 28.45 47.86 -96.26
C ALA A 100 29.92 47.60 -95.91
N LEU A 101 30.41 48.18 -94.81
CA LEU A 101 31.76 47.92 -94.29
C LEU A 101 31.99 46.43 -93.95
N LEU A 102 30.99 45.76 -93.38
CA LEU A 102 31.08 44.33 -93.06
C LEU A 102 31.22 43.47 -94.33
N ILE A 103 30.47 43.81 -95.39
CA ILE A 103 30.52 43.11 -96.68
C ILE A 103 31.89 43.33 -97.34
N GLU A 104 32.37 44.57 -97.42
CA GLU A 104 33.66 44.89 -98.05
C GLU A 104 34.87 44.32 -97.30
N ARG A 105 34.83 44.28 -95.96
CA ARG A 105 35.90 43.66 -95.16
C ARG A 105 36.09 42.18 -95.48
N ARG A 106 35.03 41.49 -95.91
CA ARG A 106 35.08 40.07 -96.29
C ARG A 106 35.25 39.85 -97.80
N TYR A 107 34.88 40.83 -98.62
CA TYR A 107 35.02 40.84 -100.07
C TYR A 107 35.83 42.07 -100.53
N PRO A 108 37.17 42.01 -100.50
CA PRO A 108 38.04 43.13 -100.87
C PRO A 108 37.87 43.58 -102.34
N GLU A 109 37.34 42.70 -103.19
CA GLU A 109 37.08 42.94 -104.63
C GLU A 109 36.14 44.12 -104.91
N LEU A 110 35.37 44.58 -103.90
CA LEU A 110 34.45 45.71 -104.00
C LEU A 110 35.15 47.09 -103.86
N ASN A 111 36.46 47.14 -103.57
CA ASN A 111 37.31 48.35 -103.61
C ASN A 111 36.73 49.64 -102.97
N ASN A 112 36.08 49.54 -101.80
CA ASN A 112 35.40 50.66 -101.10
C ASN A 112 34.22 51.30 -101.87
N GLU A 113 33.79 50.71 -102.98
CA GLU A 113 32.73 51.26 -103.82
C GLU A 113 31.34 51.09 -103.20
N LEU A 114 31.08 50.02 -102.42
CA LEU A 114 29.81 49.76 -101.77
C LEU A 114 29.60 50.69 -100.56
N VAL A 115 30.65 50.95 -99.77
CA VAL A 115 30.60 51.94 -98.69
C VAL A 115 30.42 53.34 -99.26
N THR A 116 31.16 53.68 -100.31
CA THR A 116 31.00 54.96 -101.01
C THR A 116 29.60 55.14 -101.59
N ALA A 117 28.99 54.08 -102.16
CA ALA A 117 27.62 54.11 -102.65
C ALA A 117 26.60 54.42 -101.53
N VAL A 118 26.76 53.77 -100.38
CA VAL A 118 25.85 53.94 -99.23
C VAL A 118 26.04 55.30 -98.56
N GLU A 119 27.28 55.78 -98.39
CA GLU A 119 27.58 57.11 -97.83
C GLU A 119 27.12 58.26 -98.71
N LEU A 120 27.28 58.13 -100.04
CA LEU A 120 26.78 59.14 -100.97
C LEU A 120 25.25 59.18 -100.99
N SER A 121 24.58 58.04 -100.85
CA SER A 121 23.11 57.97 -100.82
C SER A 121 22.46 58.46 -99.53
N SER A 122 23.19 58.43 -98.41
CA SER A 122 22.66 58.79 -97.09
C SER A 122 22.69 60.30 -96.83
N LYS A 123 23.43 61.06 -97.64
CA LYS A 123 23.48 62.53 -97.58
C LYS A 123 22.17 63.15 -98.08
N SER A 124 21.61 64.06 -97.28
CA SER A 124 20.42 64.83 -97.66
C SER A 124 20.76 65.82 -98.76
N ALA A 125 19.77 66.14 -99.62
CA ALA A 125 19.93 67.11 -100.72
C ALA A 125 20.39 68.51 -100.25
N SER A 126 20.23 68.82 -98.96
CA SER A 126 20.69 70.06 -98.32
C SER A 126 22.20 70.13 -98.05
N ASP A 127 22.90 68.99 -97.96
CA ASP A 127 24.33 68.92 -97.60
C ASP A 127 25.26 68.82 -98.82
N ILE A 128 24.72 68.98 -100.03
CA ILE A 128 25.43 68.71 -101.28
C ILE A 128 25.69 70.02 -102.02
N SER A 129 26.96 70.42 -102.08
CA SER A 129 27.40 71.66 -102.75
C SER A 129 27.19 71.63 -104.28
N ASN A 130 27.16 70.44 -104.90
CA ASN A 130 26.98 70.28 -106.35
C ASN A 130 26.12 69.05 -106.71
N PRO A 131 24.81 69.21 -106.94
CA PRO A 131 23.87 68.09 -107.10
C PRO A 131 24.02 67.31 -108.42
N THR A 132 24.55 67.92 -109.48
CA THR A 132 24.77 67.24 -110.78
C THR A 132 25.98 66.32 -110.73
N ALA A 133 27.11 66.80 -110.19
CA ALA A 133 28.31 66.00 -109.99
C ALA A 133 28.07 64.82 -109.03
N HIS A 134 27.30 65.05 -107.96
CA HIS A 134 26.92 64.00 -107.01
C HIS A 134 26.08 62.89 -107.67
N ARG A 135 25.11 63.26 -108.52
CA ARG A 135 24.31 62.28 -109.30
C ARG A 135 25.15 61.46 -110.27
N ALA A 136 26.07 62.10 -110.99
CA ALA A 136 26.95 61.42 -111.94
C ALA A 136 27.90 60.45 -111.23
N MET A 137 28.47 60.85 -110.09
CA MET A 137 29.31 59.99 -109.25
C MET A 137 28.52 58.79 -108.71
N LEU A 138 27.32 59.02 -108.17
CA LEU A 138 26.42 57.94 -107.72
C LEU A 138 26.05 56.97 -108.84
N GLN A 139 25.74 57.47 -110.05
CA GLN A 139 25.43 56.60 -111.19
C GLN A 139 26.63 55.74 -111.61
N ARG A 140 27.85 56.30 -111.61
CA ARG A 140 29.07 55.55 -111.93
C ARG A 140 29.34 54.48 -110.88
N VAL A 141 29.28 54.83 -109.60
CA VAL A 141 29.49 53.88 -108.49
C VAL A 141 28.40 52.80 -108.50
N HIS A 142 27.13 53.14 -108.72
CA HIS A 142 26.05 52.16 -108.84
C HIS A 142 26.29 51.15 -109.97
N SER A 143 26.73 51.61 -111.14
CA SER A 143 27.01 50.71 -112.28
C SER A 143 28.18 49.76 -112.00
N SER A 144 29.21 50.24 -111.29
CA SER A 144 30.40 49.46 -110.92
C SER A 144 30.10 48.43 -109.83
N VAL A 145 29.36 48.85 -108.79
CA VAL A 145 28.94 47.96 -107.70
C VAL A 145 27.94 46.91 -108.20
N ALA A 146 27.00 47.25 -109.08
CA ALA A 146 26.01 46.29 -109.60
C ALA A 146 26.66 45.11 -110.36
N GLN A 147 27.79 45.35 -111.05
CA GLN A 147 28.52 44.29 -111.75
C GLN A 147 29.22 43.31 -110.80
N HIS A 148 29.67 43.78 -109.63
CA HIS A 148 30.46 42.97 -108.69
C HIS A 148 29.64 42.44 -107.49
N ILE A 149 28.50 43.07 -107.16
CA ILE A 149 27.69 42.70 -105.99
C ILE A 149 26.96 41.35 -106.16
N ALA A 150 26.77 40.88 -107.39
CA ALA A 150 26.14 39.58 -107.67
C ALA A 150 26.97 38.39 -107.14
N VAL A 151 28.27 38.57 -106.90
CA VAL A 151 29.19 37.55 -106.38
C VAL A 151 29.09 37.40 -104.85
N VAL A 152 28.54 38.40 -104.16
CA VAL A 152 28.43 38.42 -102.69
C VAL A 152 27.41 37.38 -102.24
N LYS A 153 27.85 36.42 -101.41
CA LYS A 153 26.99 35.44 -100.74
C LYS A 153 26.80 35.87 -99.28
N PRO A 154 25.61 36.34 -98.87
CA PRO A 154 25.36 36.81 -97.50
C PRO A 154 25.68 35.79 -96.39
N ALA A 155 25.59 34.49 -96.67
CA ALA A 155 25.77 33.43 -95.67
C ALA A 155 27.24 33.23 -95.24
N THR A 156 28.22 33.53 -96.10
CA THR A 156 29.67 33.34 -95.83
C THR A 156 30.30 34.48 -95.03
N LEU A 157 29.51 35.51 -94.71
CA LEU A 157 29.88 36.63 -93.84
C LEU A 157 29.82 36.27 -92.34
N PHE A 158 29.18 35.15 -91.98
CA PHE A 158 28.95 34.75 -90.59
C PHE A 158 29.65 33.44 -90.26
N ASP A 159 30.25 33.36 -89.07
CA ASP A 159 30.79 32.12 -88.52
C ASP A 159 29.65 31.31 -87.90
N TRP A 160 29.22 30.24 -88.57
CA TRP A 160 28.12 29.39 -88.11
C TRP A 160 28.52 28.36 -87.04
N GLN A 161 29.83 28.17 -86.81
CA GLN A 161 30.35 27.18 -85.87
C GLN A 161 29.81 27.35 -84.42
N PRO A 162 29.78 28.54 -83.81
CA PRO A 162 29.26 28.71 -82.45
C PRO A 162 27.75 28.46 -82.36
N LEU A 163 27.01 28.72 -83.45
CA LEU A 163 25.58 28.41 -83.52
C LEU A 163 25.36 26.91 -83.63
N TRP A 164 26.17 26.22 -84.44
CA TRP A 164 26.11 24.78 -84.60
C TRP A 164 26.48 24.05 -83.32
N THR A 165 27.54 24.46 -82.61
CA THR A 165 27.91 23.84 -81.32
C THR A 165 26.85 24.05 -80.25
N ALA A 166 26.28 25.25 -80.14
CA ALA A 166 25.15 25.52 -79.24
C ALA A 166 23.90 24.72 -79.65
N GLY A 167 23.67 24.55 -80.95
CA GLY A 167 22.59 23.76 -81.52
C GLY A 167 22.72 22.28 -81.19
N VAL A 168 23.91 21.70 -81.40
CA VAL A 168 24.21 20.30 -81.05
C VAL A 168 24.11 20.08 -79.55
N ALA A 169 24.65 20.97 -78.71
CA ALA A 169 24.55 20.85 -77.26
C ALA A 169 23.09 20.92 -76.76
N SER A 170 22.31 21.86 -77.28
CA SER A 170 20.88 21.98 -76.93
C SER A 170 20.07 20.81 -77.47
N GLY A 171 20.37 20.34 -78.68
CA GLY A 171 19.74 19.17 -79.29
C GLY A 171 20.04 17.88 -78.52
N LEU A 172 21.29 17.69 -78.10
CA LEU A 172 21.69 16.56 -77.25
C LEU A 172 21.05 16.66 -75.87
N GLY A 173 20.98 17.85 -75.26
CA GLY A 173 20.29 18.06 -73.99
C GLY A 173 18.79 17.78 -74.08
N LEU A 174 18.12 18.20 -75.17
CA LEU A 174 16.72 17.86 -75.44
C LEU A 174 16.54 16.36 -75.67
N LEU A 175 17.44 15.73 -76.42
CA LEU A 175 17.42 14.29 -76.67
C LEU A 175 17.55 13.51 -75.35
N VAL A 176 18.50 13.89 -74.48
CA VAL A 176 18.66 13.30 -73.15
C VAL A 176 17.41 13.48 -72.29
N THR A 177 16.78 14.66 -72.36
CA THR A 177 15.52 14.94 -71.64
C THR A 177 14.37 14.08 -72.17
N LEU A 178 14.27 13.90 -73.50
CA LEU A 178 13.26 13.06 -74.12
C LEU A 178 13.48 11.58 -73.80
N ILE A 179 14.72 11.10 -73.89
CA ILE A 179 15.09 9.72 -73.52
C ILE A 179 14.75 9.49 -72.05
N ALA A 180 15.09 10.41 -71.15
CA ALA A 180 14.76 10.27 -69.73
C ALA A 180 13.26 10.25 -69.47
N ALA A 181 12.48 11.07 -70.19
CA ALA A 181 11.02 11.10 -70.07
C ALA A 181 10.37 9.77 -70.48
N VAL A 182 10.97 9.04 -71.44
CA VAL A 182 10.46 7.74 -71.90
C VAL A 182 11.00 6.59 -71.05
N SER A 183 12.30 6.60 -70.73
CA SER A 183 12.96 5.50 -70.02
C SER A 183 12.70 5.51 -68.52
N ILE A 184 12.49 6.68 -67.92
CA ILE A 184 12.28 6.85 -66.47
C ILE A 184 11.13 7.85 -66.22
N PRO A 185 9.89 7.51 -66.63
CA PRO A 185 8.75 8.41 -66.58
C PRO A 185 8.37 8.81 -65.15
N ASP A 186 8.52 7.90 -64.18
CA ASP A 186 8.21 8.17 -62.77
C ASP A 186 9.15 9.21 -62.16
N TRP A 187 10.44 9.15 -62.50
CA TRP A 187 11.43 10.09 -61.97
C TRP A 187 11.25 11.47 -62.59
N THR A 188 11.17 11.54 -63.91
CA THR A 188 11.03 12.80 -64.66
C THR A 188 9.69 13.49 -64.37
N GLY A 189 8.60 12.73 -64.28
CA GLY A 189 7.26 13.24 -63.96
C GLY A 189 7.17 13.78 -62.52
N ARG A 190 7.74 13.07 -61.53
CA ARG A 190 7.82 13.59 -60.15
C ARG A 190 8.72 14.80 -60.05
N TRP A 191 9.90 14.80 -60.68
CA TRP A 191 10.79 15.97 -60.70
C TRP A 191 10.11 17.20 -61.30
N ALA A 192 9.45 17.05 -62.46
CA ALA A 192 8.75 18.14 -63.13
C ALA A 192 7.64 18.73 -62.24
N ARG A 193 6.83 17.89 -61.58
CA ARG A 193 5.81 18.34 -60.61
C ARG A 193 6.46 19.02 -59.40
N ARG A 194 7.45 18.38 -58.77
CA ARG A 194 8.17 18.95 -57.62
C ARG A 194 8.81 20.30 -57.93
N LEU A 195 9.38 20.50 -59.11
CA LEU A 195 10.02 21.76 -59.52
C LEU A 195 8.99 22.81 -59.94
N PHE A 196 8.12 22.53 -60.91
CA PHE A 196 7.25 23.55 -61.53
C PHE A 196 5.97 23.82 -60.75
N THR A 197 5.39 22.81 -60.10
CA THR A 197 4.17 22.98 -59.28
C THR A 197 4.48 23.08 -57.79
N LEU A 198 5.76 23.01 -57.40
CA LEU A 198 6.22 23.01 -56.00
C LEU A 198 5.53 21.93 -55.14
N ALA A 199 5.14 20.80 -55.75
CA ALA A 199 4.46 19.71 -55.06
C ALA A 199 5.38 19.03 -54.01
N ASP A 200 4.84 18.64 -52.87
CA ASP A 200 5.57 17.89 -51.82
C ASP A 200 5.36 16.38 -51.95
N GLU A 201 5.53 15.86 -53.17
CA GLU A 201 5.46 14.42 -53.40
C GLU A 201 6.79 13.75 -52.98
N PRO A 202 6.81 12.80 -52.04
CA PRO A 202 8.06 12.13 -51.64
C PRO A 202 8.65 11.31 -52.80
N TRP A 203 9.98 11.25 -52.84
CA TRP A 203 10.69 10.35 -53.75
C TRP A 203 10.41 8.89 -53.36
N PRO A 204 10.36 7.96 -54.32
CA PRO A 204 10.14 6.55 -54.01
C PRO A 204 11.31 6.02 -53.18
N ARG A 205 11.00 5.38 -52.06
CA ARG A 205 11.98 4.78 -51.15
C ARG A 205 12.02 3.26 -51.34
N GLN A 206 13.15 2.65 -51.01
CA GLN A 206 13.36 1.20 -51.06
C GLN A 206 12.65 0.49 -49.90
N ALA A 207 12.60 1.13 -48.73
CA ALA A 207 11.89 0.63 -47.56
C ALA A 207 10.65 1.47 -47.24
N GLY A 208 9.65 0.84 -46.61
CA GLY A 208 8.51 1.49 -45.96
C GLY A 208 8.50 1.15 -44.48
N LEU A 209 8.40 2.15 -43.61
CA LEU A 209 8.33 1.98 -42.15
C LEU A 209 7.02 2.53 -41.62
N ARG A 210 6.52 1.93 -40.54
CA ARG A 210 5.34 2.37 -39.78
C ARG A 210 5.64 2.28 -38.28
N ALA A 211 5.37 3.36 -37.55
CA ALA A 211 5.37 3.32 -36.09
C ALA A 211 4.10 2.60 -35.62
N ASP A 212 4.24 1.46 -34.95
CA ASP A 212 3.07 0.73 -34.43
C ASP A 212 2.66 1.29 -33.07
N GLY A 213 3.62 1.49 -32.15
CA GLY A 213 3.35 2.00 -30.81
C GLY A 213 4.39 1.59 -29.77
N ILE A 214 4.05 1.81 -28.51
CA ILE A 214 4.81 1.42 -27.33
C ILE A 214 4.04 0.35 -26.58
N GLN A 215 4.68 -0.80 -26.36
CA GLN A 215 4.13 -1.83 -25.50
C GLN A 215 4.52 -1.54 -24.04
N LEU A 216 3.52 -1.45 -23.17
CA LEU A 216 3.67 -1.29 -21.73
C LEU A 216 3.23 -2.56 -21.02
N GLN A 217 4.00 -2.99 -20.04
CA GLN A 217 3.61 -4.11 -19.19
C GLN A 217 2.54 -3.64 -18.20
N ILE A 218 1.39 -4.32 -18.20
CA ILE A 218 0.35 -4.06 -17.21
C ILE A 218 0.82 -4.72 -15.91
N PRO A 219 0.97 -3.98 -14.81
CA PRO A 219 1.44 -4.55 -13.55
C PRO A 219 0.47 -5.64 -13.09
N ALA A 220 1.00 -6.81 -12.76
CA ALA A 220 0.20 -7.98 -12.39
C ALA A 220 -0.16 -7.93 -10.89
N PHE A 221 -1.37 -8.38 -10.54
CA PHE A 221 -1.74 -8.58 -9.13
C PHE A 221 -0.84 -9.67 -8.51
N SER A 222 -0.66 -9.67 -7.19
CA SER A 222 0.38 -10.50 -6.55
C SER A 222 0.26 -12.02 -6.79
N ALA A 223 -0.93 -12.52 -7.14
CA ALA A 223 -1.15 -13.94 -7.44
C ALA A 223 -1.34 -14.23 -8.95
N GLN A 224 -1.11 -13.24 -9.81
CA GLN A 224 -1.29 -13.36 -11.26
C GLN A 224 -0.01 -13.91 -11.90
N LEU A 225 -0.12 -15.04 -12.59
CA LEU A 225 1.03 -15.78 -13.14
C LEU A 225 1.68 -15.11 -14.36
N SER A 226 0.96 -14.23 -15.06
CA SER A 226 1.47 -13.53 -16.24
C SER A 226 0.92 -12.11 -16.35
N SER A 227 1.79 -11.19 -16.74
CA SER A 227 1.45 -9.80 -17.05
C SER A 227 1.14 -9.68 -18.54
N GLU A 228 -0.02 -9.12 -18.87
CA GLU A 228 -0.34 -8.73 -20.24
C GLU A 228 0.43 -7.47 -20.63
N ARG A 229 0.61 -7.26 -21.94
CA ARG A 229 1.17 -6.02 -22.49
C ARG A 229 0.10 -5.27 -23.26
N MET A 230 -0.03 -3.98 -22.99
CA MET A 230 -0.89 -3.07 -23.75
C MET A 230 -0.05 -2.34 -24.80
N LEU A 231 -0.54 -2.25 -26.04
CA LEU A 231 0.08 -1.42 -27.08
C LEU A 231 -0.57 -0.03 -27.07
N VAL A 232 0.22 1.00 -26.76
CA VAL A 232 -0.14 2.41 -26.88
C VAL A 232 0.30 2.90 -28.26
N PRO A 233 -0.61 3.19 -29.20
CA PRO A 233 -0.25 3.66 -30.53
C PRO A 233 0.30 5.09 -30.51
N PHE A 234 1.07 5.46 -31.53
CA PHE A 234 1.45 6.86 -31.75
C PHE A 234 0.31 7.63 -32.40
N GLU A 235 -0.31 8.55 -31.66
CA GLU A 235 -1.34 9.45 -32.17
C GLU A 235 -0.71 10.80 -32.52
N ASN A 236 -0.78 11.20 -33.79
CA ASN A 236 -0.12 12.41 -34.30
C ASN A 236 1.40 12.47 -33.99
N GLY A 237 2.05 11.30 -33.92
CA GLY A 237 3.47 11.20 -33.57
C GLY A 237 3.76 11.16 -32.07
N VAL A 238 2.77 11.28 -31.19
CA VAL A 238 2.96 11.26 -29.74
C VAL A 238 2.42 9.96 -29.14
N ALA A 239 3.19 9.33 -28.26
CA ALA A 239 2.74 8.21 -27.44
C ALA A 239 2.98 8.53 -25.96
N ARG A 240 1.95 8.37 -25.13
CA ARG A 240 2.01 8.69 -23.70
C ARG A 240 2.35 7.46 -22.89
N VAL A 241 3.27 7.61 -21.95
CA VAL A 241 3.80 6.53 -21.12
C VAL A 241 3.84 6.99 -19.66
N PRO A 242 3.49 6.14 -18.68
CA PRO A 242 3.56 6.54 -17.28
C PRO A 242 5.02 6.68 -16.83
N ASN A 243 5.26 7.64 -15.95
CA ASN A 243 6.59 7.84 -15.35
C ASN A 243 7.12 6.56 -14.69
N GLY A 244 8.38 6.22 -15.00
CA GLY A 244 9.08 5.04 -14.50
C GLY A 244 8.76 3.75 -15.26
N ALA A 245 7.92 3.78 -16.29
CA ALA A 245 7.57 2.57 -17.03
C ALA A 245 8.73 2.02 -17.86
N ALA A 246 8.81 0.69 -17.94
CA ALA A 246 9.63 -0.02 -18.89
C ALA A 246 8.87 -0.14 -20.23
N ALA A 247 9.25 0.68 -21.19
CA ALA A 247 8.59 0.78 -22.49
C ALA A 247 9.30 -0.07 -23.55
N LEU A 248 8.54 -0.90 -24.28
CA LEU A 248 9.04 -1.61 -25.46
C LEU A 248 8.54 -0.92 -26.73
N LEU A 249 9.42 -0.29 -27.49
CA LEU A 249 9.08 0.34 -28.76
C LEU A 249 8.86 -0.72 -29.84
N GLN A 250 7.74 -0.64 -30.57
CA GLN A 250 7.43 -1.52 -31.69
C GLN A 250 7.25 -0.73 -32.99
N ILE A 251 7.98 -1.16 -34.03
CA ILE A 251 7.96 -0.58 -35.37
C ILE A 251 7.86 -1.71 -36.39
N SER A 252 7.17 -1.45 -37.50
CA SER A 252 6.99 -2.42 -38.57
C SER A 252 7.54 -1.91 -39.91
N ALA A 253 8.17 -2.79 -40.68
CA ALA A 253 8.61 -2.54 -42.05
C ALA A 253 7.74 -3.30 -43.07
N ASP A 254 7.35 -2.63 -44.16
CA ASP A 254 6.49 -3.20 -45.20
C ASP A 254 7.26 -4.25 -46.02
N THR A 255 6.75 -5.48 -46.09
CA THR A 255 7.37 -6.54 -46.89
C THR A 255 7.06 -6.46 -48.38
N LYS A 256 6.09 -5.62 -48.77
CA LYS A 256 5.78 -5.35 -50.19
C LYS A 256 6.69 -4.26 -50.77
N ALA A 257 7.43 -3.55 -49.93
CA ALA A 257 8.43 -2.58 -50.37
C ALA A 257 9.59 -3.29 -51.12
N PRO A 258 10.31 -2.58 -52.01
CA PRO A 258 11.44 -3.16 -52.76
C PRO A 258 12.49 -3.86 -51.90
N GLN A 259 12.75 -3.35 -50.70
CA GLN A 259 13.69 -3.96 -49.75
C GLN A 259 13.21 -3.79 -48.31
N VAL A 260 13.24 -4.89 -47.56
CA VAL A 260 13.01 -4.87 -46.10
C VAL A 260 14.33 -4.61 -45.39
N PRO A 261 14.43 -3.61 -44.49
CA PRO A 261 15.64 -3.37 -43.71
C PRO A 261 16.06 -4.61 -42.91
N GLU A 262 17.37 -4.85 -42.77
CA GLU A 262 17.87 -5.88 -41.86
C GLU A 262 17.94 -5.38 -40.40
N VAL A 263 18.26 -4.09 -40.24
CA VAL A 263 18.37 -3.40 -38.96
C VAL A 263 17.66 -2.05 -39.08
N CYS A 264 16.90 -1.68 -38.06
CA CYS A 264 16.42 -0.31 -37.88
C CYS A 264 17.19 0.31 -36.71
N THR A 265 17.63 1.56 -36.85
CA THR A 265 18.34 2.30 -35.82
C THR A 265 17.45 3.44 -35.32
N LEU A 266 17.21 3.45 -34.01
CA LEU A 266 16.63 4.54 -33.24
C LEU A 266 17.70 5.59 -32.98
N PHE A 267 17.37 6.85 -33.24
CA PHE A 267 18.08 8.02 -32.74
C PHE A 267 17.15 8.71 -31.75
N TYR A 268 17.67 9.16 -30.62
CA TYR A 268 16.85 9.79 -29.59
C TYR A 268 17.54 11.01 -28.99
N ASP A 269 16.70 11.94 -28.55
CA ASP A 269 17.06 13.15 -27.82
C ASP A 269 16.09 13.28 -26.64
N SER A 270 16.60 13.18 -25.41
CA SER A 270 15.84 13.34 -24.18
C SER A 270 15.84 14.80 -23.74
N ASP A 271 14.79 15.25 -23.05
CA ASP A 271 14.71 16.61 -22.49
C ASP A 271 15.83 16.91 -21.47
N ASP A 272 16.40 15.87 -20.84
CA ASP A 272 17.61 15.96 -19.99
C ASP A 272 18.92 16.19 -20.79
N GLY A 273 18.81 16.34 -22.12
CA GLY A 273 19.93 16.59 -23.03
C GLY A 273 20.74 15.34 -23.41
N THR A 274 20.28 14.15 -22.99
CA THR A 274 20.89 12.88 -23.36
C THR A 274 20.55 12.53 -24.81
N ARG A 275 21.60 12.33 -25.63
CA ARG A 275 21.47 11.92 -27.03
C ARG A 275 22.15 10.60 -27.27
N GLY A 276 21.54 9.76 -28.09
CA GLY A 276 22.13 8.48 -28.42
C GLY A 276 21.49 7.79 -29.60
N ARG A 277 21.93 6.56 -29.79
CA ARG A 277 21.38 5.66 -30.80
C ARG A 277 21.24 4.24 -30.24
N ALA A 278 20.21 3.53 -30.66
CA ALA A 278 19.97 2.15 -30.30
C ALA A 278 19.51 1.37 -31.55
N ASN A 279 19.88 0.10 -31.65
CA ASN A 279 19.43 -0.74 -32.76
C ASN A 279 18.21 -1.54 -32.34
N LEU A 280 17.16 -1.51 -33.17
CA LEU A 280 16.00 -2.35 -32.98
C LEU A 280 16.31 -3.78 -33.42
N ARG A 281 15.83 -4.75 -32.65
CA ARG A 281 15.93 -6.17 -32.95
C ARG A 281 14.77 -6.58 -33.84
N ARG A 282 15.08 -7.31 -34.92
CA ARG A 282 14.07 -7.96 -35.76
C ARG A 282 13.40 -9.10 -35.00
N VAL A 283 12.07 -9.10 -34.91
CA VAL A 283 11.29 -10.10 -34.14
C VAL A 283 10.43 -10.94 -35.07
N GLY A 284 10.57 -12.26 -34.96
CA GLY A 284 9.72 -13.24 -35.65
C GLY A 284 9.76 -13.18 -37.17
N SER A 285 8.88 -13.98 -37.79
CA SER A 285 8.61 -13.95 -39.22
C SER A 285 7.55 -12.89 -39.57
N PRO A 286 7.55 -12.34 -40.79
CA PRO A 286 6.56 -11.35 -41.20
C PRO A 286 5.12 -11.86 -41.04
N ARG A 287 4.23 -10.98 -40.55
CA ARG A 287 2.78 -11.24 -40.42
C ARG A 287 2.02 -10.13 -41.13
N ASP A 288 0.97 -10.49 -41.86
CA ASP A 288 0.11 -9.56 -42.61
C ASP A 288 0.86 -8.57 -43.54
N GLY A 289 2.02 -9.01 -44.06
CA GLY A 289 2.87 -8.18 -44.92
C GLY A 289 3.77 -7.18 -44.19
N TRP A 290 3.95 -7.33 -42.88
CA TRP A 290 4.80 -6.47 -42.05
C TRP A 290 5.85 -7.28 -41.28
N GLN A 291 7.10 -6.80 -41.30
CA GLN A 291 8.19 -7.32 -40.48
C GLN A 291 8.36 -6.44 -39.24
N GLN A 292 8.25 -7.03 -38.05
CA GLN A 292 8.36 -6.31 -36.78
C GLN A 292 9.81 -6.14 -36.32
N PHE A 293 10.05 -4.97 -35.72
CA PHE A 293 11.28 -4.56 -35.06
C PHE A 293 10.94 -4.00 -33.68
N THR A 294 11.67 -4.42 -32.65
CA THR A 294 11.44 -3.97 -31.28
C THR A 294 12.70 -3.48 -30.60
N LEU A 295 12.57 -2.52 -29.69
CA LEU A 295 13.63 -2.14 -28.76
C LEU A 295 13.13 -2.34 -27.33
N ASP A 296 13.88 -3.13 -26.57
CA ASP A 296 13.65 -3.42 -25.15
C ASP A 296 14.94 -3.08 -24.41
N GLY A 297 14.87 -2.21 -23.40
CA GLY A 297 16.02 -1.67 -22.68
C GLY A 297 16.38 -0.21 -23.02
N PRO A 298 17.58 0.26 -22.61
CA PRO A 298 17.98 1.66 -22.75
C PRO A 298 17.88 2.18 -24.20
N PRO A 299 17.33 3.38 -24.44
CA PRO A 299 16.96 4.42 -23.47
C PRO A 299 15.52 4.34 -22.91
N LEU A 300 14.78 3.27 -23.21
CA LEU A 300 13.33 3.19 -22.93
C LEU A 300 12.98 2.48 -21.61
N ASP A 301 14.00 2.13 -20.84
CA ASP A 301 13.87 1.48 -19.53
C ASP A 301 13.79 2.55 -18.44
N GLY A 302 12.69 2.58 -17.67
CA GLY A 302 12.50 3.55 -16.59
C GLY A 302 12.39 5.01 -17.05
N LEU A 303 11.54 5.29 -18.04
CA LEU A 303 11.38 6.64 -18.61
C LEU A 303 10.89 7.66 -17.57
N SER A 304 11.68 8.72 -17.33
CA SER A 304 11.32 9.81 -16.42
C SER A 304 11.04 11.15 -17.10
N GLU A 305 11.60 11.36 -18.30
CA GLU A 305 11.53 12.60 -19.06
C GLU A 305 11.03 12.31 -20.48
N ASN A 306 10.51 13.33 -21.17
CA ASN A 306 10.08 13.15 -22.56
C ASN A 306 11.26 12.83 -23.47
N ILE A 307 11.02 11.97 -24.46
CA ILE A 307 12.04 11.59 -25.43
C ILE A 307 11.52 11.80 -26.84
N SER A 308 12.25 12.58 -27.63
CA SER A 308 12.04 12.68 -29.07
C SER A 308 12.83 11.57 -29.77
N ILE A 309 12.19 10.84 -30.67
CA ILE A 309 12.76 9.70 -31.36
C ILE A 309 12.60 9.78 -32.88
N ASP A 310 13.65 9.39 -33.59
CA ASP A 310 13.67 9.19 -35.04
C ASP A 310 14.12 7.76 -35.33
N VAL A 311 13.46 7.08 -36.26
CA VAL A 311 13.82 5.69 -36.62
C VAL A 311 14.21 5.63 -38.08
N VAL A 312 15.40 5.09 -38.34
CA VAL A 312 15.98 4.96 -39.67
C VAL A 312 16.14 3.49 -40.03
N GLY A 313 15.61 3.10 -41.18
CA GLY A 313 15.79 1.76 -41.77
C GLY A 313 16.04 1.89 -43.26
N LEU A 314 17.26 1.55 -43.71
CA LEU A 314 17.73 1.84 -45.07
C LEU A 314 17.57 3.33 -45.42
N ASP A 315 16.77 3.66 -46.43
CA ASP A 315 16.43 5.02 -46.85
C ASP A 315 15.12 5.54 -46.25
N ALA A 316 14.37 4.70 -45.53
CA ALA A 316 13.16 5.09 -44.84
C ALA A 316 13.47 5.71 -43.47
N ARG A 317 12.74 6.78 -43.15
CA ARG A 317 12.83 7.47 -41.86
C ARG A 317 11.44 7.77 -41.32
N LEU A 318 11.21 7.39 -40.06
CA LEU A 318 10.15 7.90 -39.21
C LEU A 318 10.74 9.04 -38.38
N ARG A 319 10.10 10.20 -38.42
CA ARG A 319 10.58 11.41 -37.75
C ARG A 319 9.49 12.00 -36.87
N ASP A 320 9.91 12.89 -35.98
CA ASP A 320 9.01 13.70 -35.15
C ASP A 320 8.11 12.83 -34.27
N LEU A 321 8.62 11.67 -33.82
CA LEU A 321 7.93 10.85 -32.84
C LEU A 321 8.36 11.31 -31.44
N THR A 322 7.42 11.43 -30.52
CA THR A 322 7.67 11.85 -29.16
C THR A 322 7.04 10.86 -28.19
N ILE A 323 7.82 10.43 -27.20
CA ILE A 323 7.33 9.70 -26.05
C ILE A 323 7.14 10.72 -24.93
N GLU A 324 5.89 11.00 -24.59
CA GLU A 324 5.52 11.94 -23.54
C GLU A 324 5.34 11.18 -22.22
N VAL A 325 6.12 11.55 -21.20
CA VAL A 325 6.03 10.94 -19.88
C VAL A 325 4.97 11.66 -19.06
N VAL A 326 3.97 10.92 -18.58
CA VAL A 326 2.83 11.46 -17.83
C VAL A 326 2.80 10.85 -16.43
N GLU A 327 2.39 11.64 -15.44
CA GLU A 327 2.17 11.12 -14.08
C GLU A 327 0.92 10.21 -14.06
N PRO A 328 1.05 8.93 -13.68
CA PRO A 328 -0.10 8.03 -13.63
C PRO A 328 -1.07 8.40 -12.51
N ALA A 329 -2.32 7.94 -12.63
CA ALA A 329 -3.30 8.08 -11.57
C ALA A 329 -2.88 7.29 -10.32
N VAL A 330 -2.71 8.00 -9.20
CA VAL A 330 -2.39 7.39 -7.89
C VAL A 330 -3.51 7.69 -6.89
N ILE A 331 -3.66 6.83 -5.88
CA ILE A 331 -4.65 7.01 -4.81
C ILE A 331 -4.16 8.15 -3.90
N ALA A 332 -4.85 9.29 -3.93
CA ALA A 332 -4.54 10.45 -3.11
C ALA A 332 -5.06 10.32 -1.68
N ARG A 333 -6.25 9.74 -1.50
CA ARG A 333 -6.85 9.46 -0.18
C ARG A 333 -7.69 8.19 -0.23
N MET A 334 -7.77 7.50 0.91
CA MET A 334 -8.58 6.31 1.10
C MET A 334 -9.33 6.43 2.43
N ARG A 335 -10.66 6.28 2.39
CA ARG A 335 -11.54 6.30 3.56
C ARG A 335 -12.30 4.99 3.67
N LEU A 336 -12.60 4.59 4.89
CA LEU A 336 -13.42 3.44 5.24
C LEU A 336 -14.81 3.97 5.60
N HIS A 337 -15.82 3.62 4.82
CA HIS A 337 -17.22 3.82 5.20
C HIS A 337 -17.72 2.55 5.88
N CYS A 338 -17.97 2.65 7.18
CA CYS A 338 -18.31 1.53 8.04
C CYS A 338 -19.76 1.64 8.50
N VAL A 339 -20.54 0.59 8.27
CA VAL A 339 -21.88 0.42 8.84
C VAL A 339 -21.79 -0.68 9.88
N TYR A 340 -21.96 -0.31 11.15
CA TYR A 340 -21.80 -1.25 12.27
C TYR A 340 -23.04 -2.13 12.42
N PRO A 341 -22.87 -3.42 12.77
CA PRO A 341 -23.97 -4.32 13.08
C PRO A 341 -24.70 -3.89 14.36
N SER A 342 -25.94 -4.33 14.52
CA SER A 342 -26.81 -3.90 15.63
C SER A 342 -26.25 -4.24 17.01
N TYR A 343 -25.59 -5.39 17.17
CA TYR A 343 -25.06 -5.81 18.47
C TYR A 343 -24.02 -4.85 19.06
N LEU A 344 -23.25 -4.17 18.20
CA LEU A 344 -22.30 -3.14 18.61
C LEU A 344 -22.97 -1.81 18.96
N LEU A 345 -24.19 -1.56 18.46
CA LEU A 345 -24.94 -0.35 18.75
C LEU A 345 -25.70 -0.46 20.07
N ASP A 346 -26.17 -1.67 20.37
CA ASP A 346 -26.82 -1.97 21.65
C ASP A 346 -25.83 -1.87 22.81
N SER A 347 -24.54 -2.18 22.56
CA SER A 347 -23.47 -2.10 23.55
C SER A 347 -22.85 -0.71 23.74
N PHE A 348 -22.69 0.05 22.64
CA PHE A 348 -22.12 1.40 22.67
C PHE A 348 -23.19 2.46 22.49
N SER A 349 -23.69 3.02 23.59
CA SER A 349 -24.65 4.15 23.58
C SER A 349 -24.12 5.45 22.95
N ALA A 350 -22.83 5.51 22.57
CA ALA A 350 -22.19 6.69 21.98
C ALA A 350 -21.72 6.53 20.52
N ARG A 351 -21.80 5.33 19.90
CA ARG A 351 -21.29 5.12 18.54
C ARG A 351 -22.37 5.39 17.51
N ALA A 352 -22.04 6.11 16.45
CA ALA A 352 -22.94 6.29 15.32
C ALA A 352 -23.10 4.96 14.56
N ALA A 353 -24.32 4.66 14.10
CA ALA A 353 -24.61 3.47 13.27
C ALA A 353 -23.77 3.41 11.99
N THR A 354 -23.32 4.57 11.51
CA THR A 354 -22.46 4.70 10.35
C THR A 354 -21.37 5.71 10.65
N GLU A 355 -20.14 5.35 10.31
CA GLU A 355 -18.97 6.17 10.51
C GLU A 355 -18.11 6.17 9.25
N THR A 356 -17.39 7.27 8.99
CA THR A 356 -16.41 7.32 7.91
C THR A 356 -15.06 7.69 8.49
N LEU A 357 -14.11 6.76 8.38
CA LEU A 357 -12.77 6.85 8.95
C LEU A 357 -11.75 7.05 7.84
N GLU A 358 -10.66 7.77 8.11
CA GLU A 358 -9.50 7.77 7.21
C GLU A 358 -8.77 6.43 7.34
N TYR A 359 -8.43 5.80 6.22
CA TYR A 359 -7.67 4.55 6.24
C TYR A 359 -6.28 4.81 6.82
N ARG A 360 -5.90 3.98 7.78
CA ARG A 360 -4.54 3.93 8.34
C ARG A 360 -4.04 2.50 8.23
N ASN A 361 -2.73 2.35 8.01
CA ASN A 361 -2.14 1.01 7.97
C ASN A 361 -2.32 0.33 9.33
N GLY A 362 -2.86 -0.89 9.34
CA GLY A 362 -3.22 -1.60 10.57
C GLY A 362 -4.57 -1.18 11.18
N ALA A 363 -5.46 -0.53 10.43
CA ALA A 363 -6.82 -0.26 10.89
C ALA A 363 -7.55 -1.56 11.21
N THR A 364 -8.06 -1.66 12.44
CA THR A 364 -8.89 -2.76 12.93
C THR A 364 -10.36 -2.37 12.85
N ILE A 365 -11.17 -3.26 12.31
CA ILE A 365 -12.62 -3.10 12.18
C ILE A 365 -13.29 -4.25 12.94
N PRO A 366 -14.29 -3.97 13.81
CA PRO A 366 -15.05 -5.02 14.48
C PRO A 366 -15.71 -5.98 13.49
N GLU A 367 -15.80 -7.24 13.87
CA GLU A 367 -16.47 -8.28 13.10
C GLU A 367 -17.90 -7.89 12.68
N GLY A 368 -18.35 -8.36 11.52
CA GLY A 368 -19.69 -8.13 11.00
C GLY A 368 -19.95 -6.72 10.45
N THR A 369 -19.04 -5.78 10.67
CA THR A 369 -19.11 -4.44 10.08
C THR A 369 -19.12 -4.53 8.56
N GLU A 370 -20.08 -3.86 7.94
CA GLU A 370 -20.12 -3.71 6.50
C GLU A 370 -19.23 -2.54 6.07
N VAL A 371 -18.22 -2.83 5.25
CA VAL A 371 -17.19 -1.86 4.87
C VAL A 371 -17.22 -1.59 3.37
N THR A 372 -17.19 -0.30 3.04
CA THR A 372 -16.95 0.18 1.68
C THR A 372 -15.74 1.11 1.68
N LEU A 373 -14.73 0.82 0.86
CA LEU A 373 -13.61 1.72 0.65
C LEU A 373 -14.01 2.85 -0.29
N LEU A 374 -13.81 4.08 0.15
CA LEU A 374 -14.06 5.31 -0.61
C LEU A 374 -12.71 5.97 -0.91
N GLY A 375 -12.28 5.92 -2.17
CA GLY A 375 -11.00 6.47 -2.58
C GLY A 375 -11.14 7.68 -3.50
N SER A 376 -10.11 8.53 -3.50
CA SER A 376 -9.95 9.62 -4.46
C SER A 376 -8.57 9.54 -5.11
N ALA A 377 -8.50 9.67 -6.44
CA ALA A 377 -7.27 9.64 -7.22
C ALA A 377 -6.73 11.06 -7.53
N SER A 378 -5.44 11.14 -7.90
CA SER A 378 -4.78 12.38 -8.32
C SER A 378 -5.37 12.95 -9.63
N SER A 379 -5.69 12.07 -10.59
CA SER A 379 -6.26 12.38 -11.90
C SER A 379 -7.58 11.63 -12.13
N SER A 380 -8.28 11.97 -13.22
CA SER A 380 -9.53 11.31 -13.60
C SER A 380 -9.28 9.87 -14.05
N LEU A 381 -10.20 8.98 -13.69
CA LEU A 381 -10.10 7.54 -13.93
C LEU A 381 -11.06 7.10 -15.03
N SER A 382 -10.61 6.19 -15.91
CA SER A 382 -11.49 5.51 -16.87
C SER A 382 -12.08 4.23 -16.28
N ARG A 383 -11.25 3.44 -15.59
CA ARG A 383 -11.63 2.18 -14.95
C ARG A 383 -10.83 1.95 -13.68
N LEU A 384 -11.40 1.17 -12.77
CA LEU A 384 -10.73 0.66 -11.58
C LEU A 384 -10.81 -0.85 -11.56
N GLU A 385 -9.69 -1.50 -11.29
CA GLU A 385 -9.59 -2.94 -11.14
C GLU A 385 -9.09 -3.26 -9.74
N TYR A 386 -9.70 -4.23 -9.08
CA TYR A 386 -9.31 -4.59 -7.72
C TYR A 386 -9.49 -6.07 -7.46
N VAL A 387 -8.69 -6.56 -6.51
CA VAL A 387 -8.76 -7.93 -6.01
C VAL A 387 -8.92 -7.85 -4.51
N VAL A 388 -9.91 -8.58 -3.98
CA VAL A 388 -10.12 -8.76 -2.54
C VAL A 388 -9.75 -10.18 -2.19
N ARG A 389 -8.84 -10.35 -1.23
CA ARG A 389 -8.44 -11.65 -0.71
C ARG A 389 -8.67 -11.69 0.79
N SER A 390 -9.51 -12.60 1.25
CA SER A 390 -9.56 -12.92 2.67
C SER A 390 -8.29 -13.68 3.02
N ALA A 391 -7.54 -13.20 4.01
CA ALA A 391 -6.53 -14.02 4.65
C ALA A 391 -7.28 -15.11 5.42
N ALA A 392 -7.23 -16.34 4.91
CA ALA A 392 -7.68 -17.49 5.69
C ALA A 392 -6.85 -17.51 6.99
N PRO A 393 -7.45 -17.84 8.14
CA PRO A 393 -6.70 -18.03 9.37
C PRO A 393 -5.59 -19.06 9.13
N ASP A 394 -4.40 -18.82 9.67
CA ASP A 394 -3.17 -19.60 9.52
C ASP A 394 -3.27 -21.07 10.05
N SER A 395 -4.47 -21.61 10.24
CA SER A 395 -4.75 -22.88 10.91
C SER A 395 -5.21 -24.04 10.00
N THR A 396 -5.18 -23.91 8.67
CA THR A 396 -5.23 -25.10 7.80
C THR A 396 -3.86 -25.41 7.19
N PRO A 397 -3.07 -26.33 7.79
CA PRO A 397 -1.89 -26.86 7.13
C PRO A 397 -2.32 -27.78 5.99
N SER A 398 -1.84 -27.45 4.80
CA SER A 398 -1.83 -28.29 3.60
C SER A 398 -3.22 -28.60 2.98
N PRO A 399 -3.46 -28.25 1.71
CA PRO A 399 -4.54 -28.88 0.97
C PRO A 399 -4.30 -30.40 0.93
N ALA A 400 -5.37 -31.18 1.08
CA ALA A 400 -5.31 -32.63 0.92
C ALA A 400 -4.55 -33.00 -0.38
N PRO A 401 -3.66 -34.00 -0.36
CA PRO A 401 -2.91 -34.39 -1.54
C PRO A 401 -3.88 -34.93 -2.59
N GLY A 402 -4.10 -34.15 -3.65
CA GLY A 402 -5.06 -34.48 -4.71
C GLY A 402 -5.90 -33.31 -5.22
N VAL A 403 -5.88 -32.14 -4.55
CA VAL A 403 -6.44 -30.91 -5.13
C VAL A 403 -5.36 -30.25 -5.98
N SER A 404 -5.54 -30.27 -7.30
CA SER A 404 -4.71 -29.52 -8.24
C SER A 404 -4.67 -28.04 -7.81
N LEU A 405 -3.47 -27.50 -7.65
CA LEU A 405 -3.20 -26.06 -7.43
C LEU A 405 -3.49 -25.20 -8.68
N ASP A 406 -3.99 -25.83 -9.74
CA ASP A 406 -4.48 -25.18 -10.93
C ASP A 406 -5.93 -24.76 -10.68
N ASP A 407 -6.17 -23.43 -10.69
CA ASP A 407 -7.49 -22.78 -10.72
C ASP A 407 -8.09 -22.25 -9.39
N ARG A 408 -7.29 -21.53 -8.59
CA ARG A 408 -7.85 -20.33 -7.94
C ARG A 408 -7.74 -19.17 -8.94
N SER A 409 -8.64 -19.13 -9.93
CA SER A 409 -8.80 -17.97 -10.80
C SER A 409 -8.90 -16.72 -9.93
N LEU A 410 -7.95 -15.80 -10.04
CA LEU A 410 -8.03 -14.49 -9.39
C LEU A 410 -9.31 -13.79 -9.84
N ASP A 411 -10.24 -13.54 -8.92
CA ASP A 411 -11.45 -12.77 -9.17
C ASP A 411 -11.09 -11.27 -9.25
N ILE A 412 -10.61 -10.85 -10.42
CA ILE A 412 -10.33 -9.45 -10.73
C ILE A 412 -11.66 -8.77 -10.98
N ARG A 413 -12.08 -7.93 -10.04
CA ARG A 413 -13.32 -7.16 -10.11
C ARG A 413 -13.06 -5.81 -10.74
N GLN A 414 -14.05 -5.31 -11.47
CA GLN A 414 -14.02 -3.97 -12.05
C GLN A 414 -15.08 -3.10 -11.38
N ALA A 415 -14.73 -1.84 -11.10
CA ALA A 415 -15.65 -0.82 -10.64
C ALA A 415 -15.59 0.41 -11.55
N THR A 416 -16.74 1.05 -11.75
CA THR A 416 -16.83 2.29 -12.53
C THR A 416 -16.56 3.49 -11.62
N PRO A 417 -15.47 4.25 -11.85
CA PRO A 417 -15.18 5.46 -11.09
C PRO A 417 -16.10 6.62 -11.52
N THR A 418 -16.23 7.64 -10.66
CA THR A 418 -16.92 8.90 -10.95
C THR A 418 -15.89 10.03 -10.96
N GLY A 419 -15.31 10.30 -12.12
CA GLY A 419 -14.22 11.27 -12.27
C GLY A 419 -12.98 10.82 -11.49
N LYS A 420 -12.67 11.48 -10.38
CA LYS A 420 -11.54 11.13 -9.49
C LYS A 420 -11.91 10.22 -8.33
N GLU A 421 -13.20 10.01 -8.09
CA GLU A 421 -13.69 9.25 -6.93
C GLU A 421 -14.06 7.82 -7.32
N PHE A 422 -13.86 6.88 -6.41
CA PHE A 422 -14.23 5.48 -6.61
C PHE A 422 -14.68 4.82 -5.31
N ARG A 423 -15.44 3.72 -5.45
CA ARG A 423 -15.99 2.96 -4.33
C ARG A 423 -15.72 1.46 -4.53
N ILE A 424 -15.23 0.80 -3.50
CA ILE A 424 -14.97 -0.65 -3.50
C ILE A 424 -15.74 -1.28 -2.34
N PRO A 425 -16.85 -1.99 -2.62
CA PRO A 425 -17.61 -2.66 -1.57
C PRO A 425 -16.87 -3.93 -1.14
N LEU A 426 -16.52 -4.01 0.15
CA LEU A 426 -15.94 -5.20 0.76
C LEU A 426 -17.01 -6.11 1.38
N GLY A 427 -18.21 -5.56 1.62
CA GLY A 427 -19.32 -6.25 2.26
C GLY A 427 -19.09 -6.41 3.77
N LYS A 428 -19.78 -7.37 4.37
CA LYS A 428 -19.62 -7.72 5.80
C LYS A 428 -18.29 -8.44 6.02
N LEU A 429 -17.47 -7.90 6.89
CA LEU A 429 -16.16 -8.46 7.20
C LEU A 429 -16.28 -9.51 8.32
N SER A 430 -15.87 -10.74 8.04
CA SER A 430 -15.76 -11.83 9.03
C SER A 430 -14.33 -12.36 9.18
N ALA A 431 -13.39 -11.83 8.40
CA ALA A 431 -11.99 -12.21 8.42
C ALA A 431 -11.15 -11.08 7.82
N ASN A 432 -9.85 -11.07 8.14
CA ASN A 432 -8.88 -10.12 7.58
C ASN A 432 -8.94 -10.10 6.05
N GLN A 433 -8.98 -8.91 5.46
CA GLN A 433 -9.00 -8.74 4.01
C GLN A 433 -7.81 -7.94 3.51
N VAL A 434 -7.30 -8.37 2.36
CA VAL A 434 -6.26 -7.72 1.58
C VAL A 434 -6.85 -7.24 0.27
N VAL A 435 -6.81 -5.95 0.03
CA VAL A 435 -7.33 -5.31 -1.18
C VAL A 435 -6.18 -4.75 -1.99
N GLU A 436 -6.04 -5.21 -3.22
CA GLU A 436 -5.11 -4.66 -4.21
C GLU A 436 -5.90 -3.83 -5.22
N VAL A 437 -5.46 -2.61 -5.49
CA VAL A 437 -6.21 -1.66 -6.33
C VAL A 437 -5.34 -1.15 -7.45
N ARG A 438 -5.71 -1.45 -8.69
CA ARG A 438 -5.09 -0.94 -9.91
C ARG A 438 -5.99 0.16 -10.49
N LEU A 439 -5.45 1.38 -10.52
CA LEU A 439 -6.10 2.52 -11.15
C LEU A 439 -5.70 2.60 -12.62
N VAL A 440 -6.65 2.97 -13.48
CA VAL A 440 -6.40 3.25 -14.88
C VAL A 440 -6.99 4.61 -15.23
N ASP A 441 -6.14 5.48 -15.77
CA ASP A 441 -6.50 6.85 -16.13
C ASP A 441 -7.34 6.94 -17.42
N GLU A 442 -7.74 8.15 -17.81
CA GLU A 442 -8.49 8.42 -19.06
C GLU A 442 -7.73 8.02 -20.34
N PHE A 443 -6.40 7.86 -20.28
CA PHE A 443 -5.55 7.44 -21.39
C PHE A 443 -5.30 5.93 -21.42
N GLY A 444 -5.87 5.17 -20.47
CA GLY A 444 -5.68 3.72 -20.37
C GLY A 444 -4.40 3.31 -19.64
N LEU A 445 -3.67 4.24 -19.02
CA LEU A 445 -2.40 4.02 -18.34
C LEU A 445 -2.59 3.74 -16.85
N SER A 446 -1.73 2.91 -16.28
CA SER A 446 -1.70 2.59 -14.85
C SER A 446 -0.33 2.87 -14.24
N ALA A 447 -0.27 3.13 -12.93
CA ALA A 447 0.99 3.18 -12.20
C ALA A 447 1.68 1.82 -12.20
N ASP A 448 3.02 1.80 -12.13
CA ASP A 448 3.82 0.57 -12.13
C ASP A 448 3.60 -0.30 -10.86
N GLN A 449 3.27 0.32 -9.73
CA GLN A 449 3.04 -0.37 -8.46
C GLN A 449 1.55 -0.42 -8.12
N ILE A 450 1.09 -1.60 -7.69
CA ILE A 450 -0.27 -1.82 -7.19
C ILE A 450 -0.28 -1.64 -5.66
N PRO A 451 -0.91 -0.58 -5.12
CA PRO A 451 -1.02 -0.42 -3.69
C PRO A 451 -1.86 -1.54 -3.05
N ARG A 452 -1.42 -1.99 -1.88
CA ARG A 452 -2.06 -3.02 -1.06
C ARG A 452 -2.62 -2.41 0.24
N TYR A 453 -3.91 -2.60 0.46
CA TYR A 453 -4.62 -2.19 1.67
C TYR A 453 -4.98 -3.41 2.49
N VAL A 454 -4.70 -3.38 3.79
CA VAL A 454 -5.01 -4.47 4.72
C VAL A 454 -6.03 -3.96 5.72
N ILE A 455 -7.20 -4.61 5.75
CA ILE A 455 -8.23 -4.36 6.74
C ILE A 455 -8.22 -5.55 7.69
N ALA A 456 -7.84 -5.29 8.94
CA ALA A 456 -7.86 -6.31 9.98
C ALA A 456 -9.26 -6.36 10.62
N VAL A 457 -9.75 -7.56 10.88
CA VAL A 457 -10.99 -7.79 11.62
C VAL A 457 -10.65 -8.10 13.06
N GLN A 458 -11.28 -7.40 13.99
CA GLN A 458 -11.27 -7.74 15.41
C GLN A 458 -12.46 -8.67 15.68
N GLU A 459 -12.15 -9.92 16.01
CA GLU A 459 -13.13 -10.92 16.43
C GLU A 459 -13.74 -10.54 17.78
N ASP A 460 -15.01 -10.86 17.96
CA ASP A 460 -15.73 -10.63 19.21
C ASP A 460 -15.37 -11.71 20.24
N ALA A 461 -15.13 -11.32 21.48
CA ALA A 461 -14.85 -12.27 22.55
C ALA A 461 -16.16 -12.88 23.08
N VAL A 462 -16.05 -13.95 23.87
CA VAL A 462 -17.18 -14.42 24.68
C VAL A 462 -17.09 -13.78 26.07
N PRO A 463 -18.21 -13.52 26.76
CA PRO A 463 -18.20 -12.92 28.09
C PRO A 463 -17.31 -13.68 29.08
N GLU A 464 -16.51 -12.96 29.84
CA GLU A 464 -15.75 -13.52 30.94
C GLU A 464 -16.60 -13.53 32.22
N VAL A 465 -16.80 -14.72 32.79
CA VAL A 465 -17.63 -14.93 33.97
C VAL A 465 -16.75 -15.45 35.11
N ASN A 466 -16.51 -14.61 36.12
CA ASN A 466 -15.78 -15.00 37.31
C ASN A 466 -16.67 -14.89 38.55
N THR A 467 -17.12 -16.02 39.07
CA THR A 467 -18.10 -16.08 40.16
C THR A 467 -17.67 -17.07 41.22
N GLN A 468 -18.03 -16.80 42.46
CA GLN A 468 -17.83 -17.67 43.61
C GLN A 468 -19.05 -17.66 44.53
N LEU A 469 -19.24 -18.75 45.27
CA LEU A 469 -20.24 -18.81 46.33
C LEU A 469 -19.68 -18.18 47.61
N SER A 470 -20.47 -17.34 48.26
CA SER A 470 -20.10 -16.73 49.54
C SER A 470 -20.83 -17.40 50.69
N GLY A 471 -20.06 -17.88 51.68
CA GLY A 471 -20.63 -18.54 52.88
C GLY A 471 -21.30 -19.89 52.60
N ILE A 472 -20.85 -20.60 51.57
CA ILE A 472 -21.28 -21.97 51.25
C ILE A 472 -20.03 -22.85 51.14
N GLY A 473 -20.07 -24.02 51.77
CA GLY A 473 -19.02 -25.03 51.66
C GLY A 473 -19.19 -25.96 50.45
N LEU A 474 -18.63 -27.16 50.53
CA LEU A 474 -18.78 -28.20 49.50
C LEU A 474 -20.12 -28.96 49.60
N ALA A 475 -20.90 -28.72 50.65
CA ALA A 475 -22.15 -29.39 50.93
C ALA A 475 -23.25 -28.39 51.32
N ILE A 476 -24.49 -28.69 50.94
CA ILE A 476 -25.66 -27.84 51.18
C ILE A 476 -26.88 -28.66 51.60
N THR A 477 -27.86 -28.02 52.24
CA THR A 477 -29.17 -28.61 52.49
C THR A 477 -30.13 -28.39 51.31
N PRO A 478 -31.20 -29.19 51.17
CA PRO A 478 -32.20 -29.02 50.11
C PRO A 478 -32.92 -27.65 50.09
N ASN A 479 -32.84 -26.87 51.17
CA ASN A 479 -33.51 -25.59 51.33
C ASN A 479 -32.51 -24.42 51.44
N ALA A 480 -31.26 -24.63 51.05
CA ALA A 480 -30.21 -23.63 51.19
C ALA A 480 -30.45 -22.38 50.32
N ILE A 481 -29.92 -21.25 50.76
CA ILE A 481 -29.77 -20.01 50.01
C ILE A 481 -28.33 -20.00 49.50
N LEU A 482 -28.13 -19.76 48.21
CA LEU A 482 -26.82 -19.72 47.56
C LEU A 482 -26.47 -18.28 47.18
N PRO A 483 -25.68 -17.55 48.00
CA PRO A 483 -25.21 -16.22 47.65
C PRO A 483 -24.08 -16.33 46.62
N LEU A 484 -24.29 -15.73 45.46
CA LEU A 484 -23.33 -15.66 44.36
C LEU A 484 -22.76 -14.25 44.30
N ILE A 485 -21.45 -14.16 44.36
CA ILE A 485 -20.71 -12.92 44.17
C ILE A 485 -19.69 -13.10 43.05
N GLY A 486 -19.50 -12.08 42.23
CA GLY A 486 -18.54 -12.16 41.13
C GLY A 486 -18.59 -10.97 40.20
N THR A 487 -17.85 -11.11 39.10
CA THR A 487 -17.80 -10.14 38.02
C THR A 487 -18.10 -10.81 36.69
N VAL A 488 -18.92 -10.15 35.88
CA VAL A 488 -19.18 -10.54 34.49
C VAL A 488 -18.77 -9.37 33.62
N THR A 489 -17.84 -9.61 32.71
CA THR A 489 -17.26 -8.57 31.85
C THR A 489 -17.20 -9.04 30.40
N ASP A 490 -17.48 -8.13 29.49
CA ASP A 490 -17.46 -8.37 28.06
C ASP A 490 -17.04 -7.08 27.34
N ASP A 491 -16.37 -7.18 26.18
CA ASP A 491 -15.91 -6.02 25.41
C ASP A 491 -17.03 -5.35 24.62
N HIS A 492 -18.12 -6.08 24.35
CA HIS A 492 -19.33 -5.60 23.70
C HIS A 492 -20.57 -5.73 24.61
N GLY A 493 -20.35 -5.80 25.92
CA GLY A 493 -21.41 -5.74 26.92
C GLY A 493 -22.24 -7.02 27.02
N VAL A 494 -22.86 -7.18 28.19
CA VAL A 494 -23.60 -8.39 28.54
C VAL A 494 -25.10 -8.15 28.34
N ALA A 495 -25.75 -9.01 27.56
CA ALA A 495 -27.19 -8.94 27.30
C ALA A 495 -28.00 -9.55 28.45
N ASP A 496 -27.60 -10.73 28.94
CA ASP A 496 -28.22 -11.39 30.07
C ASP A 496 -27.27 -12.35 30.79
N VAL A 497 -27.55 -12.57 32.07
CA VAL A 497 -26.83 -13.51 32.93
C VAL A 497 -27.83 -14.50 33.50
N THR A 498 -27.49 -15.78 33.44
CA THR A 498 -28.32 -16.86 33.98
C THR A 498 -27.48 -17.80 34.84
N VAL A 499 -28.07 -18.29 35.93
CA VAL A 499 -27.50 -19.36 36.74
C VAL A 499 -28.10 -20.67 36.24
N GLU A 500 -27.25 -21.52 35.65
CA GLU A 500 -27.60 -22.87 35.23
C GLU A 500 -27.47 -23.82 36.44
N LEU A 501 -28.57 -24.42 36.87
CA LEU A 501 -28.63 -25.37 37.98
C LEU A 501 -28.97 -26.76 37.46
N ALA A 502 -28.08 -27.73 37.63
CA ALA A 502 -28.30 -29.11 37.21
C ALA A 502 -28.26 -30.05 38.42
N VAL A 503 -29.29 -30.87 38.61
CA VAL A 503 -29.30 -31.90 39.67
C VAL A 503 -28.94 -33.24 39.05
N ASN A 504 -27.83 -33.84 39.48
CA ASN A 504 -27.24 -35.02 38.87
C ASN A 504 -27.08 -34.82 37.35
N ASP A 505 -27.62 -35.73 36.53
CA ASP A 505 -27.59 -35.65 35.05
C ASP A 505 -28.89 -35.06 34.45
N SER A 506 -29.66 -34.30 35.23
CA SER A 506 -30.88 -33.65 34.76
C SER A 506 -30.55 -32.44 33.86
N PRO A 507 -31.42 -32.07 32.91
CA PRO A 507 -31.23 -30.85 32.12
C PRO A 507 -31.13 -29.62 33.04
N PRO A 508 -30.22 -28.67 32.74
CA PRO A 508 -30.00 -27.50 33.59
C PRO A 508 -31.25 -26.61 33.61
N LEU A 509 -31.59 -26.14 34.79
CA LEU A 509 -32.60 -25.14 35.04
C LEU A 509 -31.95 -23.76 35.03
N ASN A 510 -32.40 -22.89 34.14
CA ASN A 510 -31.83 -21.55 33.97
C ASN A 510 -32.60 -20.53 34.81
N VAL A 511 -31.93 -19.92 35.78
CA VAL A 511 -32.47 -18.87 36.64
C VAL A 511 -31.89 -17.53 36.21
N PRO A 512 -32.70 -16.61 35.64
CA PRO A 512 -32.19 -15.31 35.23
C PRO A 512 -31.82 -14.47 36.46
N VAL A 513 -30.67 -13.82 36.42
CA VAL A 513 -30.18 -12.99 37.53
C VAL A 513 -29.84 -11.58 37.05
N PRO A 514 -30.14 -10.55 37.87
CA PRO A 514 -29.78 -9.18 37.52
C PRO A 514 -28.26 -8.97 37.64
N LEU A 515 -27.68 -8.28 36.67
CA LEU A 515 -26.30 -7.77 36.72
C LEU A 515 -26.34 -6.26 36.97
N GLN A 516 -25.54 -5.77 37.92
CA GLN A 516 -25.38 -4.33 38.17
C GLN A 516 -24.02 -3.89 37.64
N ASP A 517 -24.02 -3.15 36.53
CA ASP A 517 -22.83 -2.80 35.74
C ASP A 517 -22.03 -4.05 35.34
N THR A 518 -21.01 -4.40 36.12
CA THR A 518 -20.16 -5.60 35.94
C THR A 518 -20.15 -6.50 37.17
N GLN A 519 -20.78 -6.09 38.26
CA GLN A 519 -20.83 -6.85 39.51
C GLN A 519 -22.10 -7.69 39.58
N LEU A 520 -21.89 -8.98 39.85
CA LEU A 520 -22.95 -9.92 40.12
C LEU A 520 -23.02 -10.12 41.63
N GLU A 521 -24.06 -9.58 42.27
CA GLU A 521 -24.41 -9.88 43.66
C GLU A 521 -25.87 -10.34 43.69
N THR A 522 -26.07 -11.66 43.80
CA THR A 522 -27.40 -12.25 43.78
C THR A 522 -27.49 -13.44 44.74
N THR A 523 -28.70 -13.81 45.12
CA THR A 523 -28.94 -14.97 45.99
C THR A 523 -29.96 -15.88 45.32
N VAL A 524 -29.61 -17.17 45.19
CA VAL A 524 -30.51 -18.19 44.68
C VAL A 524 -31.08 -18.97 45.86
N ASP A 525 -32.37 -18.79 46.12
CA ASP A 525 -33.09 -19.43 47.21
C ASP A 525 -33.71 -20.75 46.74
N LEU A 526 -33.13 -21.90 47.14
CA LEU A 526 -33.55 -23.20 46.66
C LEU A 526 -34.94 -23.62 47.15
N GLU A 527 -35.37 -23.15 48.34
CA GLU A 527 -36.72 -23.42 48.83
C GLU A 527 -37.75 -22.74 47.94
N LYS A 528 -37.60 -21.44 47.72
CA LYS A 528 -38.50 -20.66 46.85
C LYS A 528 -38.48 -21.15 45.42
N LEU A 529 -37.31 -21.53 44.90
CA LEU A 529 -37.18 -22.05 43.54
C LEU A 529 -37.97 -23.36 43.39
N ARG A 530 -37.92 -24.24 44.39
CA ARG A 530 -38.62 -25.54 44.38
C ARG A 530 -40.14 -25.40 44.50
N GLU A 531 -40.63 -24.33 45.13
CA GLU A 531 -42.05 -23.97 45.12
C GLU A 531 -42.53 -23.50 43.74
N GLN A 532 -41.66 -22.83 42.98
CA GLN A 532 -41.97 -22.30 41.65
C GLN A 532 -41.82 -23.35 40.55
N GLN A 533 -40.80 -24.20 40.63
CA GLN A 533 -40.45 -25.18 39.61
C GLN A 533 -39.96 -26.49 40.26
N PRO A 534 -40.30 -27.66 39.70
CA PRO A 534 -39.92 -28.94 40.28
C PRO A 534 -38.40 -29.17 40.16
N LEU A 535 -37.68 -28.99 41.27
CA LEU A 535 -36.25 -29.29 41.39
C LEU A 535 -36.03 -30.49 42.33
N PRO A 536 -35.58 -31.66 41.84
CA PRO A 536 -35.49 -32.90 42.63
C PRO A 536 -34.25 -32.93 43.56
N LEU A 537 -34.17 -31.99 44.50
CA LEU A 537 -33.12 -31.91 45.53
C LEU A 537 -33.41 -32.89 46.68
N ALA A 538 -33.11 -34.16 46.48
CA ALA A 538 -33.10 -35.15 47.57
C ALA A 538 -31.73 -35.17 48.27
N ALA A 539 -31.70 -35.50 49.57
CA ALA A 539 -30.44 -35.76 50.26
C ALA A 539 -29.69 -36.94 49.57
N GLY A 540 -28.40 -36.76 49.31
CA GLY A 540 -27.56 -37.65 48.51
C GLY A 540 -27.41 -37.25 47.03
N ALA A 541 -28.14 -36.23 46.55
CA ALA A 541 -27.97 -35.71 45.20
C ALA A 541 -26.76 -34.76 45.08
N THR A 542 -26.30 -34.52 43.86
CA THR A 542 -25.29 -33.49 43.55
C THR A 542 -25.93 -32.35 42.78
N LEU A 543 -25.74 -31.12 43.25
CA LEU A 543 -26.14 -29.90 42.56
C LEU A 543 -24.94 -29.30 41.83
N GLY A 544 -24.98 -29.32 40.51
CA GLY A 544 -24.11 -28.54 39.65
C GLY A 544 -24.64 -27.13 39.49
N LEU A 545 -23.76 -26.14 39.64
CA LEU A 545 -24.05 -24.72 39.44
C LEU A 545 -23.01 -24.15 38.48
N VAL A 546 -23.48 -23.46 37.43
CA VAL A 546 -22.64 -22.69 36.51
C VAL A 546 -23.31 -21.36 36.25
N VAL A 547 -22.58 -20.25 36.37
CA VAL A 547 -23.08 -18.96 35.88
C VAL A 547 -22.71 -18.86 34.41
N SER A 548 -23.70 -18.57 33.57
CA SER A 548 -23.51 -18.28 32.16
C SER A 548 -23.92 -16.84 31.85
N ALA A 549 -23.21 -16.21 30.94
CA ALA A 549 -23.51 -14.87 30.46
C ALA A 549 -23.52 -14.87 28.93
N ARG A 550 -24.50 -14.18 28.37
CA ARG A 550 -24.66 -14.00 26.93
C ARG A 550 -24.45 -12.53 26.60
N ASP A 551 -23.69 -12.26 25.54
CA ASP A 551 -23.50 -10.92 25.01
C ASP A 551 -24.60 -10.55 24.00
N HIS A 552 -24.43 -9.41 23.33
CA HIS A 552 -25.33 -8.97 22.27
C HIS A 552 -25.05 -9.63 20.90
N TYR A 553 -24.01 -10.46 20.76
CA TYR A 553 -23.55 -10.99 19.48
C TYR A 553 -24.66 -11.76 18.76
N ASN A 554 -24.87 -11.42 17.48
CA ASN A 554 -25.99 -11.93 16.70
C ASN A 554 -25.64 -12.28 15.24
N LEU A 555 -24.36 -12.40 14.91
CA LEU A 555 -23.92 -12.73 13.57
C LEU A 555 -24.06 -14.23 13.29
N GLY A 556 -24.40 -14.60 12.05
CA GLY A 556 -24.42 -16.00 11.58
C GLY A 556 -25.42 -16.93 12.29
N GLY A 557 -26.32 -16.41 13.14
CA GLY A 557 -27.22 -17.21 13.97
C GLY A 557 -26.53 -17.91 15.15
N GLN A 558 -25.27 -17.57 15.42
CA GLN A 558 -24.53 -18.02 16.60
C GLN A 558 -24.78 -17.05 17.76
N GLN A 559 -24.77 -17.58 18.97
CA GLN A 559 -24.81 -16.79 20.21
C GLN A 559 -23.51 -17.07 20.96
N HIS A 560 -22.85 -16.00 21.38
CA HIS A 560 -21.67 -16.10 22.22
C HIS A 560 -22.13 -16.22 23.68
N THR A 561 -21.66 -17.26 24.34
CA THR A 561 -22.04 -17.54 25.73
C THR A 561 -20.80 -17.90 26.52
N GLY A 562 -20.45 -17.01 27.44
CA GLY A 562 -19.43 -17.23 28.44
C GLY A 562 -19.95 -18.10 29.57
N ARG A 563 -19.13 -19.03 30.07
CA ARG A 563 -19.47 -19.86 31.23
C ARG A 563 -18.37 -19.75 32.28
N GLY A 564 -18.78 -19.53 33.52
CA GLY A 564 -17.89 -19.49 34.67
C GLY A 564 -17.42 -20.88 35.08
N GLN A 565 -16.62 -20.92 36.16
CA GLN A 565 -16.14 -22.17 36.72
C GLN A 565 -17.32 -23.01 37.26
N PRO A 566 -17.47 -24.28 36.83
CA PRO A 566 -18.54 -25.14 37.35
C PRO A 566 -18.29 -25.49 38.81
N MET A 567 -19.32 -25.33 39.64
CA MET A 567 -19.31 -25.65 41.06
C MET A 567 -20.20 -26.88 41.29
N GLN A 568 -19.70 -27.83 42.07
CA GLN A 568 -20.47 -29.02 42.46
C GLN A 568 -20.64 -29.04 43.96
N LEU A 569 -21.90 -29.11 44.40
CA LEU A 569 -22.29 -29.10 45.80
C LEU A 569 -22.99 -30.43 46.14
N ALA A 570 -22.57 -31.09 47.21
CA ALA A 570 -23.25 -32.28 47.71
C ALA A 570 -24.50 -31.88 48.50
N VAL A 571 -25.66 -32.41 48.14
CA VAL A 571 -26.91 -32.16 48.88
C VAL A 571 -26.98 -33.16 50.02
N VAL A 572 -26.92 -32.69 51.25
CA VAL A 572 -26.89 -33.51 52.47
C VAL A 572 -28.06 -33.16 53.40
N THR A 573 -28.36 -34.04 54.35
CA THR A 573 -29.31 -33.73 55.42
C THR A 573 -28.74 -32.66 56.37
N ALA A 574 -29.59 -31.91 57.07
CA ALA A 574 -29.16 -30.91 58.05
C ALA A 574 -28.21 -31.50 59.11
N ASP A 575 -28.46 -32.73 59.57
CA ASP A 575 -27.66 -33.39 60.60
C ASP A 575 -26.27 -33.79 60.09
N GLN A 576 -26.19 -34.34 58.87
CA GLN A 576 -24.90 -34.60 58.22
C GLN A 576 -24.09 -33.32 58.00
N LEU A 577 -24.73 -32.22 57.60
CA LEU A 577 -24.05 -30.93 57.44
C LEU A 577 -23.52 -30.41 58.77
N LEU A 578 -24.30 -30.54 59.85
CA LEU A 578 -23.87 -30.18 61.21
C LEU A 578 -22.59 -30.93 61.60
N VAL A 579 -22.55 -32.25 61.41
CA VAL A 579 -21.35 -33.06 61.70
C VAL A 579 -20.13 -32.59 60.90
N MET A 580 -20.32 -32.19 59.63
CA MET A 580 -19.23 -31.63 58.82
C MET A 580 -18.75 -30.29 59.36
N LEU A 581 -19.67 -29.41 59.78
CA LEU A 581 -19.34 -28.11 60.37
C LEU A 581 -18.69 -28.24 61.75
N ASP A 582 -19.12 -29.21 62.57
CA ASP A 582 -18.50 -29.53 63.87
C ASP A 582 -17.04 -29.94 63.70
N ARG A 583 -16.76 -30.76 62.68
CA ARG A 583 -15.39 -31.15 62.36
C ARG A 583 -14.53 -29.95 61.93
N GLN A 584 -15.11 -29.02 61.17
CA GLN A 584 -14.40 -27.78 60.77
C GLN A 584 -14.18 -26.85 61.97
N GLU A 585 -15.16 -26.73 62.88
CA GLU A 585 -15.01 -25.96 64.12
C GLU A 585 -13.91 -26.55 65.02
N LEU A 586 -13.83 -27.88 65.14
CA LEU A 586 -12.77 -28.57 65.86
C LEU A 586 -11.39 -28.28 65.25
N GLU A 587 -11.27 -28.29 63.92
CA GLU A 587 -10.02 -27.93 63.22
C GLU A 587 -9.60 -26.48 63.54
N LEU A 588 -10.55 -25.54 63.53
CA LEU A 588 -10.28 -24.14 63.91
C LEU A 588 -9.81 -24.01 65.35
N ARG A 589 -10.41 -24.77 66.26
CA ARG A 589 -9.99 -24.79 67.66
C ARG A 589 -8.58 -25.34 67.82
N GLN A 590 -8.25 -26.47 67.20
CA GLN A 590 -6.89 -27.03 67.21
C GLN A 590 -5.89 -26.04 66.63
N ARG A 591 -6.28 -25.30 65.59
CA ARG A 591 -5.44 -24.25 65.01
C ARG A 591 -5.23 -23.09 65.99
N LEU A 592 -6.28 -22.66 66.68
CA LEU A 592 -6.19 -21.61 67.70
C LEU A 592 -5.31 -22.05 68.88
N GLU A 593 -5.44 -23.29 69.33
CA GLU A 593 -4.60 -23.89 70.38
C GLU A 593 -3.11 -23.89 69.99
N LEU A 594 -2.82 -24.26 68.74
CA LEU A 594 -1.46 -24.20 68.21
C LEU A 594 -0.93 -22.76 68.22
N ILE A 595 -1.72 -21.77 67.77
CA ILE A 595 -1.33 -20.36 67.81
C ILE A 595 -1.06 -19.91 69.27
N ILE A 596 -1.93 -20.27 70.21
CA ILE A 596 -1.78 -19.95 71.64
C ILE A 596 -0.46 -20.54 72.17
N SER A 597 -0.20 -21.84 71.94
CA SER A 597 1.04 -22.49 72.40
C SER A 597 2.30 -21.88 71.78
N GLU A 598 2.27 -21.46 70.51
CA GLU A 598 3.39 -20.74 69.89
C GLU A 598 3.61 -19.36 70.54
N LEU A 599 2.52 -18.67 70.91
CA LEU A 599 2.59 -17.40 71.63
C LEU A 599 3.04 -17.56 73.10
N GLU A 600 2.69 -18.66 73.76
CA GLU A 600 3.21 -19.02 75.10
C GLU A 600 4.71 -19.26 75.07
N GLN A 601 5.22 -19.95 74.04
CA GLN A 601 6.67 -20.11 73.83
C GLN A 601 7.35 -18.76 73.64
N MET A 602 6.74 -17.86 72.87
CA MET A 602 7.24 -16.49 72.71
C MET A 602 7.24 -15.72 74.04
N HIS A 603 6.23 -15.93 74.90
CA HIS A 603 6.18 -15.33 76.23
C HIS A 603 7.33 -15.81 77.11
N GLU A 604 7.63 -17.12 77.12
CA GLU A 604 8.79 -17.68 77.84
C GLU A 604 10.13 -17.09 77.34
N VAL A 605 10.26 -16.89 76.03
CA VAL A 605 11.44 -16.24 75.42
C VAL A 605 11.57 -14.78 75.88
N LEU A 606 10.47 -14.01 75.90
CA LEU A 606 10.49 -12.62 76.36
C LEU A 606 10.79 -12.49 77.86
N ASP A 607 10.29 -13.40 78.68
CA ASP A 607 10.60 -13.45 80.11
C ASP A 607 12.07 -13.82 80.36
N THR A 608 12.60 -14.78 79.60
CA THR A 608 14.03 -15.13 79.64
C THR A 608 14.89 -13.94 79.23
N LEU A 609 14.53 -13.25 78.15
CA LEU A 609 15.20 -12.05 77.66
C LEU A 609 15.18 -10.93 78.70
N ARG A 610 14.05 -10.74 79.41
CA ARG A 610 13.93 -9.78 80.51
C ARG A 610 14.91 -10.08 81.66
N ILE A 611 15.06 -11.35 82.04
CA ILE A 611 15.98 -11.78 83.11
C ILE A 611 17.44 -11.57 82.70
N GLU A 612 17.81 -11.92 81.46
CA GLU A 612 19.18 -11.76 80.94
C GLU A 612 19.59 -10.28 80.78
N LEU A 613 18.64 -9.40 80.40
CA LEU A 613 18.88 -7.96 80.27
C LEU A 613 18.93 -7.21 81.62
N ASN A 614 18.42 -7.81 82.70
CA ASN A 614 18.50 -7.25 84.06
C ASN A 614 18.77 -8.35 85.09
N PRO A 615 20.01 -8.86 85.16
CA PRO A 615 20.36 -9.93 86.09
C PRO A 615 20.20 -9.45 87.55
N PRO A 616 19.53 -10.20 88.42
CA PRO A 616 19.29 -9.78 89.79
C PRO A 616 20.62 -9.53 90.51
N GLY A 617 20.77 -8.32 91.08
CA GLY A 617 21.92 -7.96 91.89
C GLY A 617 22.05 -8.87 93.12
N SER A 618 23.26 -9.40 93.31
CA SER A 618 23.76 -10.18 94.47
C SER A 618 23.46 -11.70 94.51
N ALA A 619 24.32 -12.48 93.85
CA ALA A 619 25.03 -13.61 94.47
C ALA A 619 26.18 -14.08 93.57
N ARG A 620 27.42 -13.70 93.93
CA ARG A 620 28.60 -14.51 93.58
C ARG A 620 28.54 -15.79 94.42
N LEU A 621 27.94 -16.86 93.92
CA LEU A 621 28.09 -18.22 94.44
C LEU A 621 27.71 -19.20 93.31
N GLY A 622 28.68 -20.02 92.90
CA GLY A 622 28.49 -21.30 92.20
C GLY A 622 27.62 -21.30 90.94
N ARG A 623 28.25 -21.56 89.79
CA ARG A 623 27.60 -22.00 88.54
C ARG A 623 26.36 -22.87 88.79
N PRO A 624 25.21 -22.54 88.19
CA PRO A 624 24.37 -23.53 87.55
C PRO A 624 24.89 -23.69 86.12
N ASP A 625 25.31 -24.90 85.78
CA ASP A 625 25.54 -25.30 84.40
C ASP A 625 24.18 -25.29 83.69
N PHE A 626 23.92 -24.25 82.88
CA PHE A 626 22.67 -24.09 82.12
C PHE A 626 22.62 -24.98 80.87
N GLY A 627 23.49 -25.98 80.76
CA GLY A 627 23.47 -26.97 79.67
C GLY A 627 22.31 -27.98 79.72
N GLN A 628 21.45 -27.99 80.75
CA GLN A 628 20.47 -29.09 80.94
C GLN A 628 19.03 -28.70 81.28
N ARG A 629 18.65 -27.41 81.34
CA ARG A 629 17.23 -27.02 81.54
C ARG A 629 16.50 -26.55 80.28
N SER A 630 17.17 -26.51 79.14
CA SER A 630 16.55 -26.22 77.83
C SER A 630 16.41 -27.51 77.02
N ALA A 631 15.73 -28.52 77.56
CA ALA A 631 15.42 -29.74 76.82
C ALA A 631 14.10 -29.64 76.01
N GLY A 632 13.36 -28.53 76.11
CA GLY A 632 12.10 -28.32 75.38
C GLY A 632 12.16 -27.23 74.31
N VAL A 633 13.03 -26.23 74.47
CA VAL A 633 13.15 -25.12 73.52
C VAL A 633 14.29 -25.44 72.56
N GLN A 634 14.02 -26.31 71.59
CA GLN A 634 14.88 -26.53 70.44
C GLN A 634 14.71 -25.35 69.49
N LEU A 635 15.12 -24.16 69.95
CA LEU A 635 15.30 -23.01 69.07
C LEU A 635 16.28 -23.45 67.99
N VAL A 636 15.88 -23.25 66.73
CA VAL A 636 16.75 -23.33 65.56
C VAL A 636 17.88 -22.32 65.81
N ALA A 637 18.92 -22.79 66.50
CA ALA A 637 20.15 -22.09 66.65
C ALA A 637 20.80 -22.11 65.27
N THR A 638 20.49 -21.09 64.46
CA THR A 638 21.38 -20.71 63.37
C THR A 638 22.79 -20.69 63.96
N ASN A 639 23.67 -21.51 63.40
CA ASN A 639 25.07 -21.65 63.83
C ASN A 639 25.78 -20.29 63.78
N VAL A 640 25.62 -19.48 64.82
CA VAL A 640 26.43 -18.29 65.03
C VAL A 640 27.73 -18.79 65.66
N GLN A 641 28.70 -19.09 64.80
CA GLN A 641 30.08 -19.26 65.25
C GLN A 641 30.53 -17.95 65.91
N PRO A 642 31.14 -17.99 67.11
CA PRO A 642 31.64 -16.79 67.77
C PRO A 642 32.84 -16.26 66.97
N ASN A 643 32.60 -15.25 66.14
CA ASN A 643 33.66 -14.52 65.47
C ASN A 643 34.12 -13.34 66.35
N SER A 644 35.42 -13.32 66.61
CA SER A 644 36.25 -12.29 67.24
C SER A 644 36.50 -12.41 68.75
N SER A 645 37.78 -12.61 69.06
CA SER A 645 38.41 -12.44 70.37
C SER A 645 38.38 -10.96 70.76
N GLY A 646 37.38 -10.55 71.57
CA GLY A 646 37.29 -9.21 72.13
C GLY A 646 35.92 -8.77 72.66
N GLU A 647 34.84 -9.53 72.45
CA GLU A 647 33.50 -9.12 72.89
C GLU A 647 33.31 -9.20 74.42
N THR A 648 32.75 -8.14 75.02
CA THR A 648 32.34 -8.19 76.43
C THR A 648 31.02 -8.95 76.57
N ARG A 649 30.78 -9.60 77.71
CA ARG A 649 29.54 -10.34 78.01
C ARG A 649 28.27 -9.51 77.75
N GLY A 650 28.33 -8.20 77.97
CA GLY A 650 27.21 -7.28 77.69
C GLY A 650 26.93 -7.06 76.20
N ASP A 651 27.93 -7.16 75.33
CA ASP A 651 27.75 -7.04 73.88
C ASP A 651 27.11 -8.31 73.30
N GLN A 652 27.51 -9.48 73.81
CA GLN A 652 26.91 -10.76 73.42
C GLN A 652 25.43 -10.86 73.81
N VAL A 653 25.09 -10.43 75.04
CA VAL A 653 23.69 -10.37 75.53
C VAL A 653 22.85 -9.40 74.69
N ARG A 654 23.37 -8.22 74.33
CA ARG A 654 22.65 -7.26 73.47
C ARG A 654 22.38 -7.79 72.06
N ARG A 655 23.35 -8.49 71.46
CA ARG A 655 23.16 -9.13 70.14
C ARG A 655 22.08 -10.21 70.20
N LEU A 656 22.15 -11.12 71.18
CA LEU A 656 21.13 -12.16 71.38
C LEU A 656 19.74 -11.55 71.66
N ALA A 657 19.67 -10.50 72.48
CA ALA A 657 18.42 -9.79 72.74
C ALA A 657 17.84 -9.14 71.47
N SER A 658 18.68 -8.55 70.61
CA SER A 658 18.21 -7.98 69.34
C SER A 658 17.70 -9.05 68.37
N LEU A 659 18.31 -10.24 68.35
CA LEU A 659 17.87 -11.39 67.54
C LEU A 659 16.54 -11.96 68.04
N TRP A 660 16.39 -12.15 69.35
CA TRP A 660 15.14 -12.63 69.95
C TRP A 660 14.01 -11.60 69.83
N ALA A 661 14.30 -10.30 69.93
CA ALA A 661 13.33 -9.24 69.65
C ALA A 661 12.87 -9.27 68.18
N GLN A 662 13.80 -9.45 67.23
CA GLN A 662 13.47 -9.64 65.81
C GLN A 662 12.60 -10.87 65.57
N GLN A 663 12.98 -12.02 66.16
CA GLN A 663 12.20 -13.26 66.04
C GLN A 663 10.80 -13.12 66.64
N SER A 664 10.66 -12.40 67.75
CA SER A 664 9.38 -12.13 68.40
C SER A 664 8.45 -11.28 67.53
N ILE A 665 8.99 -10.30 66.80
CA ILE A 665 8.22 -9.51 65.82
C ILE A 665 7.72 -10.41 64.69
N LEU A 666 8.60 -11.23 64.09
CA LEU A 666 8.21 -12.15 63.01
C LEU A 666 7.15 -13.16 63.47
N GLN A 667 7.28 -13.68 64.69
CA GLN A 667 6.31 -14.61 65.27
C GLN A 667 4.96 -13.94 65.55
N ALA A 668 4.95 -12.68 66.02
CA ALA A 668 3.74 -11.89 66.19
C ALA A 668 3.07 -11.59 64.82
N ASP A 669 3.84 -11.22 63.79
CA ASP A 669 3.28 -10.97 62.46
C ASP A 669 2.67 -12.24 61.85
N LYS A 670 3.36 -13.38 61.99
CA LYS A 670 2.85 -14.70 61.57
C LYS A 670 1.53 -15.02 62.27
N SER A 671 1.49 -14.96 63.59
CA SER A 671 0.29 -15.31 64.35
C SER A 671 -0.85 -14.31 64.13
N GLN A 672 -0.57 -13.03 63.85
CA GLN A 672 -1.61 -12.09 63.41
C GLN A 672 -2.30 -12.55 62.12
N GLN A 673 -1.53 -12.92 61.10
CA GLN A 673 -2.07 -13.39 59.82
C GLN A 673 -2.88 -14.68 59.99
N GLU A 674 -2.39 -15.59 60.84
CA GLU A 674 -3.10 -16.82 61.16
C GLU A 674 -4.41 -16.57 61.92
N LEU A 675 -4.43 -15.65 62.88
CA LEU A 675 -5.64 -15.26 63.60
C LEU A 675 -6.66 -14.57 62.69
N VAL A 676 -6.23 -13.70 61.78
CA VAL A 676 -7.11 -13.10 60.75
C VAL A 676 -7.75 -14.18 59.88
N SER A 677 -6.97 -15.20 59.50
CA SER A 677 -7.49 -16.36 58.76
C SER A 677 -8.49 -17.17 59.59
N VAL A 678 -8.26 -17.35 60.90
CA VAL A 678 -9.21 -18.00 61.80
C VAL A 678 -10.51 -17.21 61.88
N VAL A 679 -10.46 -15.88 62.06
CA VAL A 679 -11.66 -15.00 62.07
C VAL A 679 -12.50 -15.19 60.81
N ALA A 680 -11.86 -15.11 59.63
CA ALA A 680 -12.55 -15.29 58.35
C ALA A 680 -13.21 -16.68 58.23
N ARG A 681 -12.56 -17.73 58.74
CA ARG A 681 -13.12 -19.09 58.73
C ARG A 681 -14.26 -19.26 59.74
N VAL A 682 -14.20 -18.63 60.92
CA VAL A 682 -15.30 -18.64 61.89
C VAL A 682 -16.53 -17.93 61.31
N ASP A 683 -16.35 -16.79 60.65
CA ASP A 683 -17.47 -16.10 59.99
C ASP A 683 -18.03 -16.93 58.82
N ASN A 684 -17.17 -17.59 58.04
CA ASN A 684 -17.60 -18.49 56.99
C ASN A 684 -18.44 -19.66 57.54
N LEU A 685 -18.05 -20.29 58.66
CA LEU A 685 -18.85 -21.33 59.33
C LEU A 685 -20.22 -20.81 59.75
N ARG A 686 -20.25 -19.61 60.36
CA ARG A 686 -21.52 -18.96 60.75
C ARG A 686 -22.40 -18.72 59.53
N MET A 687 -21.84 -18.20 58.44
CA MET A 687 -22.57 -17.99 57.20
C MET A 687 -23.06 -19.30 56.58
N GLN A 688 -22.29 -20.39 56.67
CA GLN A 688 -22.75 -21.72 56.23
C GLN A 688 -23.97 -22.21 57.02
N LEU A 689 -24.02 -21.97 58.34
CA LEU A 689 -25.22 -22.29 59.15
C LEU A 689 -26.44 -21.48 58.72
N VAL A 690 -26.26 -20.17 58.46
CA VAL A 690 -27.32 -19.25 58.03
C VAL A 690 -27.83 -19.60 56.64
N ASN A 691 -26.93 -19.71 55.67
CA ASN A 691 -27.26 -19.97 54.28
C ASN A 691 -27.89 -21.34 54.07
N ASN A 692 -27.53 -22.36 54.88
CA ASN A 692 -28.15 -23.68 54.82
C ASN A 692 -29.45 -23.80 55.64
N ARG A 693 -29.92 -22.71 56.25
CA ARG A 693 -31.14 -22.66 57.07
C ARG A 693 -31.18 -23.74 58.15
N ILE A 694 -30.05 -23.95 58.81
CA ILE A 694 -30.01 -24.85 59.95
C ILE A 694 -30.58 -24.11 61.16
N ASP A 695 -31.60 -24.68 61.80
CA ASP A 695 -32.24 -24.16 63.01
C ASP A 695 -31.29 -24.26 64.22
N SER A 696 -30.32 -23.35 64.28
CA SER A 696 -29.33 -23.27 65.36
C SER A 696 -28.99 -21.80 65.66
N TYR A 697 -30.03 -20.99 65.89
CA TYR A 697 -29.88 -19.57 66.19
C TYR A 697 -28.93 -19.32 67.37
N ASP A 698 -29.07 -20.11 68.45
CA ASP A 698 -28.19 -20.00 69.63
C ASP A 698 -26.73 -20.29 69.28
N ARG A 699 -26.45 -21.20 68.36
CA ARG A 699 -25.08 -21.51 67.93
C ARG A 699 -24.51 -20.39 67.06
N GLN A 700 -25.29 -19.90 66.09
CA GLN A 700 -24.90 -18.79 65.23
C GLN A 700 -24.56 -17.53 66.05
N GLN A 701 -25.42 -17.18 67.00
CA GLN A 701 -25.24 -16.02 67.85
C GLN A 701 -24.05 -16.17 68.81
N ARG A 702 -23.81 -17.38 69.33
CA ARG A 702 -22.64 -17.67 70.16
C ARG A 702 -21.34 -17.58 69.38
N LEU A 703 -21.24 -18.20 68.20
CA LEU A 703 -20.06 -18.09 67.33
C LEU A 703 -19.75 -16.63 66.97
N LEU A 704 -20.77 -15.81 66.76
CA LEU A 704 -20.60 -14.38 66.52
C LEU A 704 -20.07 -13.65 67.77
N THR A 705 -20.84 -13.68 68.86
CA THR A 705 -20.59 -12.86 70.05
C THR A 705 -19.47 -13.34 70.97
N GLN A 706 -19.18 -14.65 71.01
CA GLN A 706 -18.21 -15.25 71.94
C GLN A 706 -16.89 -15.66 71.26
N VAL A 707 -16.84 -15.74 69.92
CA VAL A 707 -15.64 -16.16 69.19
C VAL A 707 -15.24 -15.12 68.15
N HIS A 708 -16.08 -14.85 67.16
CA HIS A 708 -15.76 -13.93 66.06
C HIS A 708 -15.49 -12.50 66.55
N ASP A 709 -16.46 -11.86 67.20
CA ASP A 709 -16.35 -10.46 67.62
C ASP A 709 -15.20 -10.25 68.62
N PRO A 710 -14.99 -11.11 69.64
CA PRO A 710 -13.84 -11.02 70.52
C PRO A 710 -12.48 -11.19 69.80
N LEU A 711 -12.37 -12.05 68.79
CA LEU A 711 -11.15 -12.18 68.00
C LEU A 711 -10.87 -10.93 67.16
N VAL A 712 -11.92 -10.33 66.57
CA VAL A 712 -11.79 -9.05 65.85
C VAL A 712 -11.37 -7.93 66.79
N GLU A 713 -11.99 -7.83 67.97
CA GLU A 713 -11.63 -6.84 68.99
C GLU A 713 -10.18 -7.02 69.47
N LEU A 714 -9.76 -8.26 69.74
CA LEU A 714 -8.39 -8.61 70.12
C LEU A 714 -7.37 -8.16 69.07
N LEU A 715 -7.63 -8.44 67.79
CA LEU A 715 -6.76 -8.06 66.68
C LEU A 715 -6.66 -6.54 66.49
N SER A 716 -7.74 -5.81 66.77
CA SER A 716 -7.81 -4.35 66.58
C SER A 716 -7.10 -3.52 67.65
N HIS A 717 -6.94 -4.05 68.87
CA HIS A 717 -6.49 -3.25 70.02
C HIS A 717 -5.36 -3.92 70.83
N PRO A 718 -5.60 -4.99 71.63
CA PRO A 718 -4.56 -5.71 72.37
C PRO A 718 -3.38 -6.17 71.49
N TYR A 719 -3.67 -6.68 70.30
CA TYR A 719 -2.64 -7.22 69.41
C TYR A 719 -1.78 -6.13 68.77
N GLU A 720 -2.39 -4.99 68.40
CA GLU A 720 -1.63 -3.82 67.92
C GLU A 720 -0.68 -3.29 69.01
N THR A 721 -1.15 -3.27 70.26
CA THR A 721 -0.35 -2.87 71.43
C THR A 721 0.83 -3.82 71.67
N LEU A 722 0.63 -5.13 71.50
CA LEU A 722 1.72 -6.11 71.52
C LEU A 722 2.74 -5.79 70.42
N ARG A 723 2.30 -5.60 69.18
CA ARG A 723 3.20 -5.36 68.05
C ARG A 723 4.00 -4.07 68.19
N SER A 724 3.37 -2.98 68.68
CA SER A 724 4.09 -1.73 68.97
C SER A 724 5.12 -1.92 70.08
N SER A 725 4.76 -2.62 71.16
CA SER A 725 5.68 -2.88 72.28
C SER A 725 6.92 -3.69 71.88
N LEU A 726 6.76 -4.66 70.96
CA LEU A 726 7.85 -5.48 70.41
C LEU A 726 8.76 -4.68 69.47
N SER A 727 8.20 -3.78 68.65
CA SER A 727 9.00 -2.86 67.82
C SER A 727 9.82 -1.91 68.69
N GLU A 728 9.22 -1.40 69.76
CA GLU A 728 9.93 -0.59 70.76
C GLU A 728 11.00 -1.40 71.49
N LEU A 729 10.75 -2.68 71.80
CA LEU A 729 11.73 -3.59 72.40
C LEU A 729 12.97 -3.73 71.51
N GLN A 730 12.79 -3.97 70.21
CA GLN A 730 13.90 -4.04 69.26
C GLN A 730 14.77 -2.78 69.32
N THR A 731 14.16 -1.60 69.34
CA THR A 731 14.88 -0.32 69.46
C THR A 731 15.57 -0.18 70.82
N ALA A 732 14.89 -0.58 71.91
CA ALA A 732 15.39 -0.49 73.28
C ALA A 732 16.57 -1.45 73.57
N THR A 733 16.67 -2.58 72.86
CA THR A 733 17.84 -3.49 72.96
C THR A 733 19.15 -2.83 72.50
N LEU A 734 19.07 -1.79 71.65
CA LEU A 734 20.22 -1.03 71.16
C LEU A 734 20.63 0.12 72.10
N SER A 735 19.69 0.67 72.88
CA SER A 735 19.89 1.86 73.73
C SER A 735 20.09 1.55 75.23
N GLY A 736 20.00 0.29 75.65
CA GLY A 736 20.23 -0.15 77.04
C GLY A 736 18.99 -0.14 77.95
N ALA A 737 17.81 0.21 77.41
CA ALA A 737 16.53 0.17 78.12
C ALA A 737 15.73 -1.14 77.87
N GLY A 738 16.37 -2.16 77.30
CA GLY A 738 15.70 -3.37 76.81
C GLY A 738 14.96 -4.18 77.89
N ALA A 739 15.42 -4.19 79.15
CA ALA A 739 14.79 -5.00 80.20
C ALA A 739 13.38 -4.49 80.60
N GLU A 740 13.21 -3.17 80.70
CA GLU A 740 11.91 -2.55 81.01
C GLU A 740 10.93 -2.79 79.86
N GLN A 741 11.40 -2.60 78.63
CA GLN A 741 10.59 -2.80 77.44
C GLN A 741 10.24 -4.27 77.19
N ALA A 742 11.12 -5.22 77.59
CA ALA A 742 10.84 -6.64 77.56
C ALA A 742 9.71 -7.01 78.54
N GLY A 743 9.72 -6.39 79.72
CA GLY A 743 8.62 -6.52 80.68
C GLY A 743 7.29 -5.97 80.16
N ARG A 744 7.30 -4.84 79.44
CA ARG A 744 6.09 -4.30 78.78
C ARG A 744 5.59 -5.22 77.68
N SER A 745 6.49 -5.76 76.86
CA SER A 745 6.13 -6.67 75.76
C SER A 745 5.58 -8.00 76.28
N SER A 746 6.19 -8.55 77.33
CA SER A 746 5.70 -9.73 78.05
C SER A 746 4.29 -9.48 78.64
N ALA A 747 4.06 -8.35 79.29
CA ALA A 747 2.73 -7.99 79.81
C ALA A 747 1.66 -7.78 78.72
N ALA A 748 2.04 -7.17 77.59
CA ALA A 748 1.15 -7.03 76.44
C ALA A 748 0.80 -8.40 75.84
N LEU A 749 1.78 -9.30 75.70
CA LEU A 749 1.57 -10.66 75.23
C LEU A 749 0.70 -11.48 76.18
N GLN A 750 0.91 -11.35 77.49
CA GLN A 750 0.07 -11.99 78.50
C GLN A 750 -1.40 -11.54 78.40
N THR A 751 -1.64 -10.26 78.08
CA THR A 751 -3.00 -9.75 77.86
C THR A 751 -3.66 -10.42 76.65
N VAL A 752 -2.92 -10.56 75.54
CA VAL A 752 -3.37 -11.28 74.35
C VAL A 752 -3.65 -12.75 74.65
N LEU A 753 -2.73 -13.45 75.33
CA LEU A 753 -2.88 -14.86 75.71
C LEU A 753 -4.10 -15.09 76.60
N LEU A 754 -4.36 -14.23 77.59
CA LEU A 754 -5.52 -14.34 78.46
C LEU A 754 -6.84 -14.23 77.70
N GLN A 755 -6.92 -13.31 76.73
CA GLN A 755 -8.12 -13.16 75.91
C GLN A 755 -8.27 -14.31 74.91
N LEU A 756 -7.20 -14.77 74.28
CA LEU A 756 -7.24 -15.96 73.41
C LEU A 756 -7.66 -17.22 74.18
N ALA A 757 -7.18 -17.40 75.41
CA ALA A 757 -7.59 -18.51 76.27
C ALA A 757 -9.07 -18.42 76.65
N ALA A 758 -9.62 -17.22 76.89
CA ALA A 758 -11.05 -17.03 77.14
C ALA A 758 -11.90 -17.37 75.90
N ILE A 759 -11.44 -16.99 74.71
CA ILE A 759 -12.08 -17.32 73.42
C ILE A 759 -12.03 -18.84 73.18
N GLN A 760 -10.86 -19.46 73.37
CA GLN A 760 -10.68 -20.91 73.23
C GLN A 760 -11.56 -21.68 74.23
N ALA A 761 -11.65 -21.23 75.48
CA ALA A 761 -12.53 -21.83 76.49
C ALA A 761 -14.01 -21.72 76.11
N SER A 762 -14.41 -20.59 75.51
CA SER A 762 -15.76 -20.40 74.98
C SER A 762 -16.07 -21.40 73.84
N MET A 763 -15.06 -21.86 73.09
CA MET A 763 -15.21 -22.96 72.12
C MET A 763 -15.26 -24.36 72.76
N LEU A 764 -14.76 -24.54 73.99
CA LEU A 764 -14.68 -25.84 74.69
C LEU A 764 -16.00 -26.20 75.38
N ASP A 765 -16.65 -25.21 75.99
CA ASP A 765 -18.01 -25.38 76.53
C ASP A 765 -19.03 -25.77 75.43
N ILE A 766 -18.71 -25.49 74.15
CA ILE A 766 -19.53 -25.81 72.97
C ILE A 766 -19.40 -27.30 72.58
N GLU A 767 -18.20 -27.88 72.64
CA GLU A 767 -17.95 -29.30 72.28
C GLU A 767 -18.64 -30.25 73.25
N SER A 768 -18.52 -30.00 74.55
CA SER A 768 -19.10 -30.87 75.59
C SER A 768 -20.63 -30.89 75.57
N PHE A 769 -21.28 -29.78 75.22
CA PHE A 769 -22.74 -29.71 75.08
C PHE A 769 -23.23 -30.42 73.82
N ASN A 770 -22.50 -30.30 72.70
CA ASN A 770 -22.86 -30.93 71.43
C ASN A 770 -22.58 -32.45 71.45
N GLU A 771 -21.47 -32.92 72.04
CA GLU A 771 -21.23 -34.37 72.23
C GLU A 771 -22.38 -35.02 73.02
N ILE A 772 -22.91 -34.33 74.02
CA ILE A 772 -24.04 -34.81 74.82
C ILE A 772 -25.32 -34.84 73.96
N ILE A 773 -25.57 -33.82 73.14
CA ILE A 773 -26.75 -33.78 72.26
C ILE A 773 -26.66 -34.84 71.15
N ASP A 774 -25.50 -35.06 70.55
CA ASP A 774 -25.29 -36.08 69.53
C ASP A 774 -25.38 -37.50 70.10
N LEU A 775 -24.87 -37.72 71.32
CA LEU A 775 -25.08 -38.98 72.03
C LEU A 775 -26.57 -39.24 72.27
N VAL A 776 -27.33 -38.20 72.65
CA VAL A 776 -28.78 -38.28 72.86
C VAL A 776 -29.52 -38.50 71.54
N ARG A 777 -29.10 -37.85 70.45
CA ARG A 777 -29.71 -38.02 69.12
C ARG A 777 -29.42 -39.39 68.53
N GLY A 778 -28.20 -39.87 68.63
CA GLY A 778 -27.83 -41.24 68.23
C GLY A 778 -28.61 -42.30 69.03
N LEU A 779 -28.81 -42.08 70.33
CA LEU A 779 -29.68 -42.95 71.15
C LEU A 779 -31.15 -42.93 70.70
N LEU A 780 -31.66 -41.81 70.21
CA LEU A 780 -33.03 -41.69 69.67
C LEU A 780 -33.17 -42.40 68.32
N GLU A 781 -32.21 -42.22 67.41
CA GLU A 781 -32.20 -42.91 66.11
C GLU A 781 -32.05 -44.43 66.27
N ASP A 782 -31.17 -44.87 67.18
CA ASP A 782 -31.03 -46.29 67.52
C ASP A 782 -32.32 -46.85 68.11
N GLN A 783 -33.03 -46.08 68.97
CA GLN A 783 -34.34 -46.47 69.47
C GLN A 783 -35.37 -46.61 68.35
N GLU A 784 -35.44 -45.67 67.41
CA GLU A 784 -36.40 -45.67 66.31
C GLU A 784 -36.12 -46.82 65.32
N LYS A 785 -34.85 -47.12 65.09
CA LYS A 785 -34.40 -48.27 64.28
C LYS A 785 -34.73 -49.60 64.95
N VAL A 786 -34.54 -49.71 66.27
CA VAL A 786 -34.96 -50.90 67.04
C VAL A 786 -36.48 -51.04 67.04
N LEU A 787 -37.22 -49.95 67.22
CA LEU A 787 -38.69 -49.94 67.16
C LEU A 787 -39.20 -50.44 65.80
N SER A 788 -38.70 -49.88 64.70
CA SER A 788 -39.09 -50.29 63.34
C SER A 788 -38.72 -51.74 63.03
N GLN A 789 -37.53 -52.21 63.47
CA GLN A 789 -37.16 -53.63 63.36
C GLN A 789 -38.08 -54.54 64.17
N THR A 790 -38.46 -54.11 65.38
CA THR A 790 -39.37 -54.88 66.26
C THR A 790 -40.78 -54.94 65.67
N GLU A 791 -41.29 -53.84 65.10
CA GLU A 791 -42.57 -53.82 64.39
C GLU A 791 -42.57 -54.70 63.15
N GLN A 792 -41.47 -54.71 62.39
CA GLN A 792 -41.28 -55.61 61.25
C GLN A 792 -41.27 -57.08 61.68
N GLU A 793 -40.51 -57.44 62.73
CA GLU A 793 -40.51 -58.80 63.29
C GLU A 793 -41.89 -59.19 63.84
N GLN A 794 -42.60 -58.29 64.53
CA GLN A 794 -43.95 -58.57 65.03
C GLN A 794 -44.93 -58.80 63.88
N ARG A 795 -44.88 -57.97 62.82
CA ARG A 795 -45.67 -58.21 61.61
C ARG A 795 -45.31 -59.54 60.96
N GLN A 796 -44.03 -59.88 60.89
CA GLN A 796 -43.54 -61.12 60.31
C GLN A 796 -43.99 -62.35 61.13
N ARG A 797 -43.93 -62.29 62.47
CA ARG A 797 -44.45 -63.34 63.36
C ARG A 797 -45.97 -63.49 63.29
N ILE A 798 -46.72 -62.39 63.17
CA ILE A 798 -48.18 -62.44 62.97
C ILE A 798 -48.50 -63.11 61.63
N LEU A 799 -47.74 -62.79 60.57
CA LEU A 799 -47.89 -63.43 59.26
C LEU A 799 -47.52 -64.92 59.28
N ASP A 800 -46.50 -65.33 60.04
CA ASP A 800 -46.11 -66.73 60.19
C ASP A 800 -47.10 -67.55 61.05
N LEU A 801 -47.81 -66.93 62.01
CA LEU A 801 -48.89 -67.58 62.77
C LEU A 801 -50.21 -67.73 61.98
N LEU A 802 -50.35 -66.98 60.88
CA LEU A 802 -51.50 -67.05 59.97
C LEU A 802 -51.28 -68.00 58.78
N ARG A 803 -50.09 -68.62 58.69
CA ARG A 803 -49.76 -69.73 57.79
C ARG A 803 -49.95 -71.06 58.50
#